data_AF-A0A3E2GSR8-F1
#
_entry.id   AF-A0A3E2GSR8-F1
#
_cell.length_a   1.000
_cell.length_b   1.000
_cell.length_c   1.000
_cell.angle_alpha   90.00
_cell.angle_beta   90.00
_cell.angle_gamma   90.00
#
_symmetry.space_group_name_H-M   'P 1'
#
loop_
_entity.id
_entity.type
_entity.pdbx_description
1 polymer ?
#
loop_
_entity_poly.entity_id
_entity_poly.type
_entity_poly.pdbx_seq_one_letter_code
_entity_poly.pdbx_strand_id
1 'polypeptide(L)'
;MTASFILGMAKVSRLDKSSKVQEEGKFTTIKNGEDIYVILVKFITGSPKHPNTALESVLYRVEDGYLEELLKFPTFGGTDATSITVQDQTWLIITESLAKDQRFRVDSKVYRFNPPALVRNKIVGDTTWQSPEFLTLFETYTASNTSLGTQLALAMSNTTASFPLLTATSSSMIFYPGNGQDPSSISFRLSNRGFKELAAISHFGPALASLVQMYTANSSSDTWRTEAQRLLKATERTAAANSTELWRDKIRVRAFRGREASIAAMVDYSCTITIKYLKAVLEDPAKLAPEFLRREYLEATGTALVATIPINAVMIATFFLVGLDTAHRMRVWLEDQMVDWSKAMVVIVGRQGSETAGVTITTSSVAQIILQSSNLELPIDRLYIAPHGPDVVVTGFEDIESIRKYEEPMRLLWNRNRAMYQLGSTMFSGYPAYKPLSGRPEITSLVAEVSELPVIHGPQDWLSMTTRMRIVLEDVRQLLSGCVTDYAAEQLRLRNNNPAAVVVPGLDLFDYPSAPKIPIYPITPVNNHLVLEASPVDIETEFGFPGRKCSNGTAEIAFWEEGNGKETIIWIHGLPLASQSWGAQRRHFSTRYRNIYMDLRGYGESSKLPAGIEDVTQLYCNDLKFLFEHLRLPKSNIVGFASAGHVALRFAAQNAHLVEKLVVINGSPCFRRREDWPWGFSETSIAQFTSAALESGIESITKTDSLRGIPGPFLAKWTNLWLILLDNSGKRSETLHKLHKEYGPVIRIGPNQLSFSSRQAMHDIYSGNSNYVKAPAYGAPASVAQVEPIVSEHVSKLVDALESNIARPVDMLLWFRMLALDVTSDIFLGKSFKCLENEKPPPILHDLDEVFPAYWIEWQFPVFFRLLLLVPHKQLQNFITAGHRFYKYGAEAFNDYICRYGRDGSRRDLLQKMIAVSREPGEPIPLPDQDIVVEITNLLFAGIDTTGNTFTYLFWELAKHPKWQKRLQKELDAAGFERLPAYRDVMDLPVLDALIHETLRVWPASPASLPRVAPKGGGIIDGVKVPENTIVSCQSLTLQRDPAIFPDPDSFLPERWLHDSGKDDMNAMRDMIFVWGKGQRICMGKPIATMELKMGTAAIMKRYNVEIGDKSTDEDMEIRDHFVLMAKGGKCILRFTRRAK
;
A
#
# COMPACT_ATOMS: atom_id res chain seq x y z
N MET A 1 -6.58 -29.37 0.30
CA MET A 1 -5.73 -30.09 -0.67
C MET A 1 -5.65 -29.25 -1.94
N THR A 2 -4.45 -28.98 -2.46
CA THR A 2 -4.24 -28.27 -3.72
C THR A 2 -4.38 -29.20 -4.92
N ALA A 3 -4.55 -28.62 -6.12
CA ALA A 3 -4.81 -29.32 -7.38
C ALA A 3 -3.85 -30.48 -7.73
N SER A 4 -2.65 -30.52 -7.14
CA SER A 4 -1.71 -31.66 -7.28
C SER A 4 -2.28 -33.01 -6.81
N PHE A 5 -3.22 -33.05 -5.86
CA PHE A 5 -3.83 -34.31 -5.40
C PHE A 5 -4.84 -34.87 -6.41
N ILE A 6 -5.57 -33.99 -7.10
CA ILE A 6 -6.48 -34.33 -8.20
C ILE A 6 -5.67 -34.83 -9.42
N LEU A 7 -4.59 -34.11 -9.77
CA LEU A 7 -3.64 -34.52 -10.81
C LEU A 7 -2.94 -35.87 -10.50
N GLY A 8 -2.76 -36.22 -9.23
CA GLY A 8 -2.15 -37.48 -8.80
C GLY A 8 -3.07 -38.70 -8.88
N MET A 9 -4.40 -38.50 -8.86
CA MET A 9 -5.39 -39.57 -9.08
C MET A 9 -5.88 -39.63 -10.53
N ALA A 10 -5.78 -38.54 -11.29
CA ALA A 10 -6.24 -38.49 -12.67
C ALA A 10 -5.29 -39.24 -13.64
N LYS A 11 -5.82 -40.18 -14.43
CA LYS A 11 -5.05 -40.89 -15.46
C LYS A 11 -4.88 -39.99 -16.68
N VAL A 12 -3.74 -39.30 -16.80
CA VAL A 12 -3.43 -38.49 -17.99
C VAL A 12 -3.20 -39.39 -19.22
N SER A 13 -4.24 -39.68 -20.01
CA SER A 13 -4.14 -40.60 -21.18
C SER A 13 -4.66 -40.06 -22.52
N ARG A 14 -4.85 -38.73 -22.66
CA ARG A 14 -5.25 -38.10 -23.94
C ARG A 14 -4.53 -36.78 -24.31
N LEU A 15 -3.47 -36.40 -23.61
CA LEU A 15 -2.57 -35.36 -24.13
C LEU A 15 -1.69 -35.95 -25.24
N ASP A 16 -1.78 -35.35 -26.42
CA ASP A 16 -1.01 -35.73 -27.61
C ASP A 16 0.49 -35.65 -27.32
N LYS A 17 1.19 -36.79 -27.50
CA LYS A 17 2.61 -36.93 -27.16
C LYS A 17 3.56 -36.16 -28.09
N SER A 18 3.03 -35.43 -29.07
CA SER A 18 3.81 -34.62 -30.02
C SER A 18 4.18 -33.22 -29.50
N SER A 19 3.50 -32.67 -28.48
CA SER A 19 3.82 -31.34 -27.94
C SER A 19 4.79 -31.38 -26.74
N LYS A 20 5.96 -30.75 -26.88
CA LYS A 20 6.88 -30.49 -25.75
C LYS A 20 6.26 -29.47 -24.79
N VAL A 21 5.72 -29.92 -23.67
CA VAL A 21 5.25 -29.03 -22.59
C VAL A 21 6.17 -29.15 -21.37
N GLN A 22 7.26 -28.35 -21.40
CA GLN A 22 7.97 -27.92 -20.20
C GLN A 22 7.61 -26.45 -19.98
N GLU A 23 6.56 -26.17 -19.20
CA GLU A 23 6.14 -24.81 -18.85
C GLU A 23 5.74 -24.71 -17.38
N GLU A 24 6.11 -23.60 -16.74
CA GLU A 24 5.84 -23.34 -15.33
C GLU A 24 4.44 -22.72 -15.12
N GLY A 25 3.66 -23.30 -14.21
CA GLY A 25 2.34 -22.79 -13.85
C GLY A 25 1.82 -23.33 -12.53
N LYS A 26 0.98 -22.54 -11.86
CA LYS A 26 0.24 -22.91 -10.64
C LYS A 26 -1.11 -23.47 -11.02
N PHE A 27 -1.45 -24.66 -10.55
CA PHE A 27 -2.81 -25.17 -10.64
C PHE A 27 -3.64 -24.70 -9.43
N THR A 28 -4.76 -24.02 -9.69
CA THR A 28 -5.84 -23.78 -8.71
C THR A 28 -7.05 -24.64 -9.08
N THR A 29 -8.04 -24.75 -8.20
CA THR A 29 -9.23 -25.58 -8.45
C THR A 29 -10.48 -24.86 -7.99
N ILE A 30 -11.50 -24.87 -8.83
CA ILE A 30 -12.83 -24.40 -8.49
C ILE A 30 -13.75 -25.60 -8.37
N LYS A 31 -14.45 -25.70 -7.24
CA LYS A 31 -15.56 -26.63 -7.07
C LYS A 31 -16.85 -25.83 -7.31
N ASN A 32 -17.72 -26.30 -8.20
CA ASN A 32 -19.01 -25.65 -8.45
C ASN A 32 -20.09 -26.72 -8.59
N GLY A 33 -20.90 -26.90 -7.54
CA GLY A 33 -21.68 -28.13 -7.37
C GLY A 33 -20.77 -29.34 -7.15
N GLU A 34 -21.09 -30.45 -7.82
CA GLU A 34 -20.31 -31.69 -7.77
C GLU A 34 -19.11 -31.69 -8.72
N ASP A 35 -19.19 -30.94 -9.83
CA ASP A 35 -18.09 -30.81 -10.79
C ASP A 35 -16.85 -30.14 -10.14
N ILE A 36 -15.70 -30.77 -10.34
CA ILE A 36 -14.39 -30.20 -9.99
C ILE A 36 -13.73 -29.68 -11.26
N TYR A 37 -13.34 -28.42 -11.24
CA TYR A 37 -12.60 -27.78 -12.31
C TYR A 37 -11.18 -27.46 -11.85
N VAL A 38 -10.18 -27.79 -12.68
CA VAL A 38 -8.75 -27.53 -12.44
C VAL A 38 -8.29 -26.43 -13.38
N ILE A 39 -7.71 -25.36 -12.85
CA ILE A 39 -7.23 -24.22 -13.63
C ILE A 39 -5.71 -24.15 -13.53
N LEU A 40 -5.02 -24.47 -14.61
CA LEU A 40 -3.59 -24.22 -14.78
C LEU A 40 -3.38 -22.73 -15.07
N VAL A 41 -2.92 -21.95 -14.08
CA VAL A 41 -2.49 -20.57 -14.29
C VAL A 41 -1.00 -20.54 -14.63
N LYS A 42 -0.67 -20.10 -15.84
CA LYS A 42 0.73 -20.05 -16.32
C LYS A 42 1.44 -18.77 -15.86
N PHE A 43 2.70 -18.91 -15.46
CA PHE A 43 3.53 -17.81 -14.98
C PHE A 43 4.37 -17.19 -16.08
N ILE A 44 4.64 -15.89 -15.96
CA ILE A 44 5.63 -15.19 -16.80
C ILE A 44 6.96 -15.92 -16.71
N THR A 45 7.46 -16.38 -17.85
CA THR A 45 8.77 -17.04 -17.94
C THR A 45 9.79 -16.12 -18.60
N GLY A 46 11.08 -16.31 -18.31
CA GLY A 46 12.16 -15.49 -18.88
C GLY A 46 12.57 -14.29 -18.01
N SER A 47 13.67 -13.64 -18.40
CA SER A 47 14.35 -12.64 -17.56
C SER A 47 13.55 -11.33 -17.41
N PRO A 48 13.77 -10.53 -16.34
CA PRO A 48 13.13 -9.21 -16.17
C PRO A 48 13.35 -8.20 -17.32
N LYS A 49 14.34 -8.43 -18.19
CA LYS A 49 14.59 -7.59 -19.39
C LYS A 49 13.90 -8.12 -20.66
N HIS A 50 13.43 -9.36 -20.65
CA HIS A 50 12.75 -10.03 -21.75
C HIS A 50 11.68 -11.02 -21.20
N PRO A 51 10.66 -10.53 -20.48
CA PRO A 51 9.64 -11.40 -19.90
C PRO A 51 8.69 -11.92 -20.99
N ASN A 52 8.49 -13.23 -21.03
CA ASN A 52 7.60 -13.91 -21.96
C ASN A 52 6.21 -13.99 -21.32
N THR A 53 5.29 -13.16 -21.81
CA THR A 53 4.11 -12.72 -21.04
C THR A 53 2.76 -13.03 -21.69
N ALA A 54 2.76 -13.59 -22.90
CA ALA A 54 1.55 -14.07 -23.57
C ALA A 54 1.32 -15.54 -23.18
N LEU A 55 0.51 -15.75 -22.14
CA LEU A 55 0.36 -17.05 -21.51
C LEU A 55 -1.11 -17.42 -21.35
N GLU A 56 -1.49 -18.51 -22.00
CA GLU A 56 -2.82 -19.10 -21.86
C GLU A 56 -2.87 -20.00 -20.64
N SER A 57 -3.66 -19.56 -19.66
CA SER A 57 -4.09 -20.36 -18.54
C SER A 57 -5.24 -21.26 -18.98
N VAL A 58 -5.35 -22.44 -18.38
CA VAL A 58 -6.21 -23.51 -18.92
C VAL A 58 -7.14 -24.07 -17.85
N LEU A 59 -8.45 -23.94 -18.09
CA LEU A 59 -9.53 -24.56 -17.34
C LEU A 59 -9.80 -25.97 -17.87
N TYR A 60 -9.65 -26.95 -17.00
CA TYR A 60 -10.02 -28.35 -17.18
C TYR A 60 -11.22 -28.70 -16.30
N ARG A 61 -12.03 -29.68 -16.71
CA ARG A 61 -13.00 -30.39 -15.87
C ARG A 61 -12.44 -31.75 -15.48
N VAL A 62 -12.75 -32.21 -14.27
CA VAL A 62 -12.35 -33.52 -13.75
C VAL A 62 -13.57 -34.44 -13.84
N GLU A 63 -13.53 -35.42 -14.73
CA GLU A 63 -14.64 -36.37 -14.96
C GLU A 63 -14.07 -37.80 -15.00
N ASP A 64 -14.62 -38.74 -14.21
CA ASP A 64 -14.14 -40.13 -14.05
C ASP A 64 -12.62 -40.32 -13.82
N GLY A 65 -11.94 -39.33 -13.23
CA GLY A 65 -10.49 -39.35 -13.05
C GLY A 65 -9.69 -39.04 -14.32
N TYR A 66 -10.27 -38.28 -15.25
CA TYR A 66 -9.60 -37.70 -16.41
C TYR A 66 -9.75 -36.17 -16.40
N LEU A 67 -8.76 -35.48 -16.97
CA LEU A 67 -8.82 -34.03 -17.19
C LEU A 67 -9.27 -33.74 -18.62
N GLU A 68 -10.49 -33.25 -18.76
CA GLU A 68 -11.02 -32.72 -20.02
C GLU A 68 -10.69 -31.23 -20.11
N GLU A 69 -10.05 -30.78 -21.19
CA GLU A 69 -9.78 -29.36 -21.39
C GLU A 69 -11.05 -28.65 -21.87
N LEU A 70 -11.54 -27.67 -21.08
CA LEU A 70 -12.76 -26.93 -21.40
C LEU A 70 -12.50 -25.57 -22.04
N LEU A 71 -11.51 -24.82 -21.54
CA LEU A 71 -11.27 -23.45 -21.96
C LEU A 71 -9.82 -23.03 -21.70
N LYS A 72 -9.12 -22.60 -22.75
CA LYS A 72 -7.94 -21.74 -22.61
C LYS A 72 -8.38 -20.29 -22.50
N PHE A 73 -7.77 -19.54 -21.59
CA PHE A 73 -8.02 -18.11 -21.41
C PHE A 73 -6.71 -17.37 -21.06
N PRO A 74 -6.51 -16.15 -21.59
CA PRO A 74 -5.27 -15.42 -21.38
C PRO A 74 -5.15 -14.92 -19.93
N THR A 75 -3.96 -15.05 -19.37
CA THR A 75 -3.54 -14.33 -18.17
C THR A 75 -2.25 -13.59 -18.46
N PHE A 76 -2.15 -12.35 -18.00
CA PHE A 76 -1.01 -11.46 -18.24
C PHE A 76 0.16 -11.75 -17.30
N GLY A 77 0.28 -12.99 -16.82
CA GLY A 77 1.18 -13.38 -15.73
C GLY A 77 0.48 -13.48 -14.38
N GLY A 78 -0.43 -14.43 -14.23
CA GLY A 78 -1.10 -14.67 -12.95
C GLY A 78 -0.12 -15.21 -11.91
N THR A 79 0.30 -14.38 -10.95
CA THR A 79 1.19 -14.77 -9.85
C THR A 79 0.47 -15.58 -8.76
N ASP A 80 -0.85 -15.42 -8.65
CA ASP A 80 -1.71 -16.29 -7.88
C ASP A 80 -3.12 -16.33 -8.45
N ALA A 81 -3.88 -17.38 -8.12
CA ALA A 81 -5.27 -17.51 -8.51
C ALA A 81 -6.10 -18.22 -7.44
N THR A 82 -7.14 -17.55 -6.98
CA THR A 82 -8.12 -18.05 -6.00
C THR A 82 -9.52 -17.92 -6.59
N SER A 83 -10.54 -18.48 -5.94
CA SER A 83 -11.93 -18.14 -6.24
C SER A 83 -12.66 -17.71 -4.98
N ILE A 84 -13.57 -16.75 -5.13
CA ILE A 84 -14.50 -16.31 -4.08
C ILE A 84 -15.93 -16.54 -4.59
N THR A 85 -16.83 -16.98 -3.72
CA THR A 85 -18.26 -17.10 -4.06
C THR A 85 -19.01 -15.99 -3.35
N VAL A 86 -19.75 -15.18 -4.10
CA VAL A 86 -20.49 -14.02 -3.61
C VAL A 86 -21.89 -14.10 -4.20
N GLN A 87 -22.91 -14.18 -3.33
CA GLN A 87 -24.32 -14.38 -3.72
C GLN A 87 -24.48 -15.58 -4.68
N ASP A 88 -24.04 -16.76 -4.23
CA ASP A 88 -24.11 -18.04 -4.96
C ASP A 88 -23.38 -18.12 -6.31
N GLN A 89 -22.77 -17.02 -6.77
CA GLN A 89 -21.97 -16.99 -7.99
C GLN A 89 -20.48 -17.03 -7.65
N THR A 90 -19.76 -17.99 -8.23
CA THR A 90 -18.31 -18.13 -8.03
C THR A 90 -17.55 -17.19 -8.97
N TRP A 91 -16.50 -16.57 -8.46
CA TRP A 91 -15.65 -15.61 -9.16
C TRP A 91 -14.18 -16.01 -8.96
N LEU A 92 -13.49 -16.34 -10.04
CA LEU A 92 -12.05 -16.60 -10.04
C LEU A 92 -11.30 -15.27 -9.98
N ILE A 93 -10.53 -15.02 -8.91
CA ILE A 93 -9.64 -13.86 -8.80
C ILE A 93 -8.22 -14.30 -9.14
N ILE A 94 -7.66 -13.75 -10.22
CA ILE A 94 -6.25 -13.92 -10.59
C ILE A 94 -5.51 -12.62 -10.29
N THR A 95 -4.42 -12.75 -9.51
CA THR A 95 -3.55 -11.62 -9.15
C THR A 95 -2.45 -11.51 -10.20
N GLU A 96 -2.53 -10.48 -11.05
CA GLU A 96 -1.55 -10.24 -12.12
C GLU A 96 -0.51 -9.22 -11.63
N SER A 97 0.76 -9.62 -11.61
CA SER A 97 1.88 -8.76 -11.20
C SER A 97 3.14 -9.16 -11.95
N LEU A 98 3.95 -8.19 -12.33
CA LEU A 98 5.22 -8.42 -13.04
C LEU A 98 6.45 -8.24 -12.14
N ALA A 99 6.23 -7.88 -10.87
CA ALA A 99 7.26 -7.87 -9.84
C ALA A 99 6.79 -8.67 -8.61
N LYS A 100 7.75 -9.28 -7.89
CA LYS A 100 7.52 -9.92 -6.58
C LYS A 100 7.34 -8.90 -5.44
N ASP A 101 7.67 -7.62 -5.65
CA ASP A 101 7.54 -6.54 -4.67
C ASP A 101 6.07 -6.10 -4.48
N GLN A 102 5.57 -6.18 -3.25
CA GLN A 102 4.17 -5.90 -2.94
C GLN A 102 3.74 -4.44 -3.14
N ARG A 103 4.69 -3.48 -3.19
CA ARG A 103 4.39 -2.06 -3.38
C ARG A 103 3.89 -1.73 -4.79
N PHE A 104 4.12 -2.62 -5.76
CA PHE A 104 3.70 -2.49 -7.15
C PHE A 104 2.54 -3.44 -7.51
N ARG A 105 1.78 -3.93 -6.52
CA ARG A 105 0.53 -4.67 -6.78
C ARG A 105 -0.53 -3.70 -7.29
N VAL A 106 -0.65 -3.64 -8.61
CA VAL A 106 -1.47 -2.64 -9.31
C VAL A 106 -2.89 -3.09 -9.62
N ASP A 107 -3.16 -4.39 -9.78
CA ASP A 107 -4.53 -4.87 -9.99
C ASP A 107 -4.76 -6.35 -9.62
N SER A 108 -6.02 -6.70 -9.35
CA SER A 108 -6.49 -8.08 -9.20
C SER A 108 -7.68 -8.32 -10.12
N LYS A 109 -7.58 -9.24 -11.08
CA LYS A 109 -8.63 -9.49 -12.06
C LYS A 109 -9.63 -10.51 -11.54
N VAL A 110 -10.86 -10.05 -11.34
CA VAL A 110 -11.99 -10.86 -10.87
C VAL A 110 -12.82 -11.32 -12.09
N TYR A 111 -12.66 -12.58 -12.46
CA TYR A 111 -13.40 -13.25 -13.54
C TYR A 111 -14.64 -13.93 -12.95
N ARG A 112 -15.82 -13.79 -13.57
CA ARG A 112 -16.98 -14.59 -13.14
C ARG A 112 -16.83 -16.03 -13.63
N PHE A 113 -16.86 -16.99 -12.71
CA PHE A 113 -16.82 -18.40 -13.04
C PHE A 113 -18.23 -18.92 -13.29
N ASN A 114 -18.65 -18.92 -14.56
CA ASN A 114 -19.79 -19.73 -15.01
C ASN A 114 -19.21 -20.95 -15.74
N PRO A 115 -19.44 -22.19 -15.28
CA PRO A 115 -19.10 -23.36 -16.08
C PRO A 115 -19.95 -23.38 -17.36
N PRO A 116 -19.42 -23.91 -18.48
CA PRO A 116 -20.22 -24.07 -19.69
C PRO A 116 -21.39 -25.03 -19.41
N ALA A 117 -22.61 -24.62 -19.74
CA ALA A 117 -23.80 -25.42 -19.48
C ALA A 117 -23.83 -26.67 -20.38
N LEU A 118 -23.35 -27.81 -19.87
CA LEU A 118 -23.55 -29.10 -20.49
C LEU A 118 -24.74 -29.84 -19.83
N VAL A 119 -25.83 -29.81 -20.58
CA VAL A 119 -27.04 -30.57 -20.34
C VAL A 119 -26.74 -32.08 -20.41
N ARG A 120 -26.49 -32.73 -19.25
CA ARG A 120 -27.30 -33.88 -18.75
C ARG A 120 -26.78 -34.62 -17.50
N ASN A 121 -27.65 -34.62 -16.49
CA ASN A 121 -28.09 -35.77 -15.66
C ASN A 121 -27.15 -36.40 -14.61
N LYS A 122 -27.60 -36.28 -13.33
CA LYS A 122 -27.32 -37.16 -12.15
C LYS A 122 -25.89 -37.04 -11.53
N ILE A 123 -25.64 -37.14 -10.20
CA ILE A 123 -26.46 -37.48 -9.01
C ILE A 123 -25.74 -36.97 -7.72
N VAL A 124 -26.32 -36.00 -6.98
CA VAL A 124 -26.63 -36.09 -5.52
C VAL A 124 -25.46 -35.90 -4.53
N GLY A 125 -25.41 -34.70 -3.94
CA GLY A 125 -25.36 -34.51 -2.48
C GLY A 125 -24.34 -33.50 -1.91
N ASP A 126 -24.77 -32.28 -1.58
CA ASP A 126 -24.90 -31.84 -0.17
C ASP A 126 -25.75 -30.54 -0.05
N THR A 127 -26.25 -30.21 1.14
CA THR A 127 -27.41 -29.32 1.32
C THR A 127 -27.08 -27.83 1.50
N THR A 128 -27.08 -27.07 0.41
CA THR A 128 -27.45 -25.64 0.45
C THR A 128 -28.76 -25.44 -0.33
N TRP A 129 -29.84 -25.10 0.37
CA TRP A 129 -31.10 -24.78 -0.30
C TRP A 129 -31.03 -23.37 -0.86
N GLN A 130 -30.84 -23.27 -2.18
CA GLN A 130 -31.09 -22.05 -2.93
C GLN A 130 -32.55 -22.10 -3.42
N SER A 131 -33.29 -21.01 -3.21
CA SER A 131 -34.67 -20.88 -3.72
C SER A 131 -34.65 -20.90 -5.26
N PRO A 132 -35.36 -21.85 -5.90
CA PRO A 132 -35.51 -21.87 -7.36
C PRO A 132 -36.13 -20.58 -7.89
N GLU A 133 -37.00 -19.95 -7.11
CA GLU A 133 -37.67 -18.68 -7.44
C GLU A 133 -36.66 -17.52 -7.49
N PHE A 134 -35.78 -17.39 -6.49
CA PHE A 134 -34.74 -16.37 -6.48
C PHE A 134 -33.67 -16.60 -7.55
N LEU A 135 -33.29 -17.85 -7.83
CA LEU A 135 -32.39 -18.19 -8.94
C LEU A 135 -33.01 -17.83 -10.29
N THR A 136 -34.28 -18.20 -10.53
CA THR A 136 -35.00 -17.85 -11.76
C THR A 136 -35.09 -16.33 -11.94
N LEU A 137 -35.38 -15.59 -10.86
CA LEU A 137 -35.41 -14.12 -10.87
C LEU A 137 -34.03 -13.52 -11.19
N PHE A 138 -32.96 -14.07 -10.63
CA PHE A 138 -31.58 -13.63 -10.88
C PHE A 138 -31.15 -13.87 -12.33
N GLU A 139 -31.41 -15.07 -12.86
CA GLU A 139 -31.11 -15.46 -14.25
C GLU A 139 -31.95 -14.72 -15.30
N THR A 140 -33.09 -14.17 -14.88
CA THR A 140 -33.94 -13.33 -15.73
C THR A 140 -33.25 -12.00 -16.05
N TYR A 141 -32.64 -11.33 -15.08
CA TYR A 141 -31.97 -10.03 -15.31
C TYR A 141 -30.51 -10.15 -15.73
N THR A 142 -29.76 -11.05 -15.10
CA THR A 142 -28.31 -11.25 -15.30
C THR A 142 -28.01 -12.74 -15.41
N ALA A 143 -26.76 -13.14 -15.22
CA ALA A 143 -26.25 -14.51 -15.24
C ALA A 143 -26.32 -15.26 -16.59
N SER A 144 -27.44 -15.26 -17.31
CA SER A 144 -27.69 -16.06 -18.53
C SER A 144 -27.46 -15.31 -19.86
N ASN A 145 -27.21 -16.04 -20.95
CA ASN A 145 -27.13 -15.47 -22.30
C ASN A 145 -28.51 -14.98 -22.82
N THR A 146 -29.59 -15.46 -22.23
CA THR A 146 -30.98 -15.05 -22.46
C THR A 146 -31.46 -13.94 -21.52
N SER A 147 -30.62 -13.51 -20.57
CA SER A 147 -31.00 -12.51 -19.56
C SER A 147 -31.26 -11.14 -20.17
N LEU A 148 -32.11 -10.34 -19.52
CA LEU A 148 -32.50 -9.01 -19.96
C LEU A 148 -31.29 -8.10 -20.22
N GLY A 149 -30.23 -8.17 -19.40
CA GLY A 149 -28.99 -7.42 -19.62
C GLY A 149 -28.24 -7.82 -20.90
N THR A 150 -28.17 -9.12 -21.21
CA THR A 150 -27.54 -9.62 -22.45
C THR A 150 -28.40 -9.29 -23.67
N GLN A 151 -29.72 -9.48 -23.57
CA GLN A 151 -30.68 -9.16 -24.64
C GLN A 151 -30.70 -7.66 -24.95
N LEU A 152 -30.56 -6.78 -23.95
CA LEU A 152 -30.40 -5.34 -24.16
C LEU A 152 -29.12 -5.02 -24.94
N ALA A 153 -27.98 -5.61 -24.57
CA ALA A 153 -26.72 -5.41 -25.28
C ALA A 153 -26.77 -5.91 -26.74
N LEU A 154 -27.43 -7.04 -27.00
CA LEU A 154 -27.65 -7.58 -28.35
C LEU A 154 -28.62 -6.71 -29.16
N ALA A 155 -29.71 -6.23 -28.56
CA ALA A 155 -30.63 -5.29 -29.21
C ALA A 155 -29.93 -3.99 -29.60
N MET A 156 -28.98 -3.51 -28.78
CA MET A 156 -28.13 -2.37 -29.12
C MET A 156 -27.10 -2.69 -30.21
N SER A 157 -26.57 -3.92 -30.30
CA SER A 157 -25.70 -4.31 -31.43
C SER A 157 -26.38 -4.17 -32.79
N ASN A 158 -27.70 -4.38 -32.88
CA ASN A 158 -28.44 -4.12 -34.12
C ASN A 158 -28.48 -2.62 -34.49
N THR A 159 -28.51 -1.71 -33.50
CA THR A 159 -28.53 -0.26 -33.76
C THR A 159 -27.15 0.32 -34.04
N THR A 160 -26.08 -0.34 -33.58
CA THR A 160 -24.69 0.10 -33.78
C THR A 160 -23.91 -0.72 -34.82
N ALA A 161 -24.52 -1.73 -35.48
CA ALA A 161 -23.87 -2.55 -36.52
C ALA A 161 -23.26 -1.74 -37.68
N SER A 162 -23.88 -0.58 -37.99
CA SER A 162 -23.45 0.34 -39.04
C SER A 162 -22.49 1.43 -38.57
N PHE A 163 -22.11 1.47 -37.29
CA PHE A 163 -21.24 2.52 -36.74
C PHE A 163 -19.76 2.13 -36.88
N PRO A 164 -18.86 3.11 -37.14
CA PRO A 164 -17.44 2.84 -37.20
C PRO A 164 -16.90 2.42 -35.83
N LEU A 165 -16.05 1.40 -35.80
CA LEU A 165 -15.38 0.90 -34.61
C LEU A 165 -13.86 1.00 -34.81
N LEU A 166 -13.20 1.69 -33.88
CA LEU A 166 -11.75 1.83 -33.84
C LEU A 166 -11.20 1.07 -32.63
N THR A 167 -10.33 0.10 -32.86
CA THR A 167 -9.67 -0.66 -31.79
C THR A 167 -8.17 -0.38 -31.79
N ALA A 168 -7.63 0.03 -30.64
CA ALA A 168 -6.20 0.20 -30.46
C ALA A 168 -5.65 -0.90 -29.55
N THR A 169 -4.52 -1.50 -29.92
CA THR A 169 -3.84 -2.56 -29.19
C THR A 169 -2.54 -2.04 -28.56
N SER A 170 -1.69 -2.94 -28.07
CA SER A 170 -0.36 -2.64 -27.51
C SER A 170 0.58 -1.87 -28.47
N SER A 171 0.40 -2.07 -29.78
CA SER A 171 1.34 -1.60 -30.80
C SER A 171 0.71 -1.09 -32.09
N SER A 172 -0.58 -1.36 -32.30
CA SER A 172 -1.27 -1.21 -33.58
C SER A 172 -2.72 -0.76 -33.40
N MET A 173 -3.32 -0.25 -34.47
CA MET A 173 -4.71 0.23 -34.50
C MET A 173 -5.43 -0.42 -35.67
N ILE A 174 -6.68 -0.82 -35.47
CA ILE A 174 -7.55 -1.45 -36.47
C ILE A 174 -8.83 -0.63 -36.57
N PHE A 175 -9.30 -0.41 -37.79
CA PHE A 175 -10.53 0.29 -38.09
C PHE A 175 -11.51 -0.66 -38.77
N TYR A 176 -12.75 -0.69 -38.28
CA TYR A 176 -13.86 -1.45 -38.82
C TYR A 176 -14.94 -0.46 -39.26
N PRO A 177 -15.22 -0.31 -40.57
CA PRO A 177 -16.24 0.64 -41.04
C PRO A 177 -17.66 0.28 -40.61
N GLY A 178 -17.92 -1.00 -40.32
CA GLY A 178 -19.26 -1.56 -40.05
C GLY A 178 -19.94 -2.12 -41.30
N ASN A 179 -21.15 -2.65 -41.13
CA ASN A 179 -21.94 -3.30 -42.19
C ASN A 179 -21.19 -4.38 -43.01
N GLY A 180 -20.16 -5.01 -42.44
CA GLY A 180 -19.37 -6.06 -43.11
C GLY A 180 -18.34 -5.58 -44.13
N GLN A 181 -18.07 -4.27 -44.23
CA GLN A 181 -16.95 -3.77 -45.07
C GLN A 181 -15.59 -4.27 -44.58
N ASP A 182 -14.57 -4.23 -45.44
CA ASP A 182 -13.22 -4.69 -45.08
C ASP A 182 -12.57 -3.78 -44.03
N PRO A 183 -12.02 -4.33 -42.93
CA PRO A 183 -11.23 -3.57 -41.98
C PRO A 183 -9.84 -3.20 -42.50
N SER A 184 -9.25 -2.17 -41.91
CA SER A 184 -7.88 -1.72 -42.18
C SER A 184 -7.06 -1.62 -40.88
N SER A 185 -5.73 -1.57 -40.97
CA SER A 185 -4.88 -1.44 -39.76
C SER A 185 -3.57 -0.65 -39.98
N ILE A 186 -2.96 -0.20 -38.87
CA ILE A 186 -1.65 0.48 -38.84
C ILE A 186 -0.84 0.10 -37.59
N SER A 187 0.47 -0.12 -37.73
CA SER A 187 1.42 -0.23 -36.60
C SER A 187 1.95 1.15 -36.20
N PHE A 188 1.90 1.47 -34.91
CA PHE A 188 2.36 2.76 -34.37
C PHE A 188 3.54 2.66 -33.39
N ARG A 189 3.92 1.47 -32.90
CA ARG A 189 4.98 1.32 -31.87
C ARG A 189 6.26 0.58 -32.26
N LEU A 190 6.22 -0.74 -32.45
CA LEU A 190 7.41 -1.60 -32.33
C LEU A 190 8.29 -1.71 -33.58
N SER A 191 7.80 -1.28 -34.76
CA SER A 191 8.44 -1.50 -36.06
C SER A 191 8.87 -0.22 -36.79
N ASN A 192 9.03 0.90 -36.06
CA ASN A 192 9.23 2.23 -36.66
C ASN A 192 10.70 2.68 -36.68
N ARG A 193 11.11 3.26 -37.81
CA ARG A 193 12.46 3.83 -38.01
C ARG A 193 12.67 5.05 -37.13
N GLY A 194 13.89 5.28 -36.64
CA GLY A 194 14.24 6.46 -35.84
C GLY A 194 13.82 6.40 -34.37
N PHE A 195 12.87 5.53 -34.01
CA PHE A 195 12.43 5.36 -32.62
C PHE A 195 13.56 4.86 -31.71
N LYS A 196 14.27 3.80 -32.12
CA LYS A 196 15.31 3.17 -31.29
C LYS A 196 16.52 4.09 -31.15
N GLU A 197 16.82 4.83 -32.21
CA GLU A 197 17.93 5.75 -32.34
C GLU A 197 17.72 6.98 -31.45
N LEU A 198 16.55 7.62 -31.49
CA LEU A 198 16.21 8.73 -30.58
C LEU A 198 16.07 8.26 -29.12
N ALA A 199 15.47 7.08 -28.89
CA ALA A 199 15.36 6.51 -27.55
C ALA A 199 16.73 6.20 -26.94
N ALA A 200 17.72 5.75 -27.72
CA ALA A 200 19.07 5.50 -27.19
C ALA A 200 19.70 6.77 -26.59
N ILE A 201 19.43 7.94 -27.17
CA ILE A 201 19.92 9.24 -26.69
C ILE A 201 19.10 9.75 -25.51
N SER A 202 17.76 9.63 -25.56
CA SER A 202 16.87 10.06 -24.47
C SER A 202 17.15 9.34 -23.15
N HIS A 203 17.66 8.10 -23.21
CA HIS A 203 17.96 7.30 -22.02
C HIS A 203 19.30 7.63 -21.34
N PHE A 204 20.14 8.53 -21.87
CA PHE A 204 21.39 8.88 -21.18
C PHE A 204 21.14 9.49 -19.78
N GLY A 205 20.15 10.38 -19.63
CA GLY A 205 19.79 10.95 -18.32
C GLY A 205 19.43 9.89 -17.28
N PRO A 206 18.42 9.03 -17.52
CA PRO A 206 18.10 7.90 -16.65
C PRO A 206 19.27 6.93 -16.42
N ALA A 207 20.11 6.68 -17.42
CA ALA A 207 21.27 5.80 -17.27
C ALA A 207 22.32 6.36 -16.30
N LEU A 208 22.63 7.65 -16.38
CA LEU A 208 23.56 8.31 -15.45
C LEU A 208 22.96 8.44 -14.04
N ALA A 209 21.66 8.73 -13.92
CA ALA A 209 20.94 8.70 -12.64
C ALA A 209 20.99 7.30 -11.99
N SER A 210 20.89 6.23 -12.79
CA SER A 210 21.04 4.86 -12.31
C SER A 210 22.44 4.60 -11.74
N LEU A 211 23.50 5.09 -12.40
CA LEU A 211 24.88 4.98 -11.88
C LEU A 211 25.06 5.71 -10.54
N VAL A 212 24.47 6.90 -10.38
CA VAL A 212 24.46 7.64 -9.11
C VAL A 212 23.76 6.85 -8.00
N GLN A 213 22.60 6.24 -8.27
CA GLN A 213 21.92 5.38 -7.29
C GLN A 213 22.74 4.13 -6.95
N MET A 214 23.34 3.45 -7.94
CA MET A 214 24.20 2.28 -7.71
C MET A 214 25.39 2.63 -6.79
N TYR A 215 26.05 3.76 -7.03
CA TYR A 215 27.15 4.24 -6.19
C TYR A 215 26.68 4.64 -4.78
N THR A 216 25.54 5.33 -4.67
CA THR A 216 24.98 5.76 -3.38
C THR A 216 24.53 4.57 -2.52
N ALA A 217 23.96 3.52 -3.14
CA ALA A 217 23.48 2.34 -2.44
C ALA A 217 24.61 1.42 -1.96
N ASN A 218 25.71 1.32 -2.72
CA ASN A 218 26.90 0.56 -2.31
C ASN A 218 28.17 1.11 -2.98
N SER A 219 28.80 2.10 -2.34
CA SER A 219 30.00 2.78 -2.85
C SER A 219 31.25 1.88 -2.89
N SER A 220 31.24 0.76 -2.17
CA SER A 220 32.33 -0.23 -2.14
C SER A 220 32.27 -1.27 -3.27
N SER A 221 31.19 -1.28 -4.07
CA SER A 221 31.02 -2.21 -5.19
C SER A 221 31.56 -1.64 -6.51
N ASP A 222 32.38 -2.39 -7.24
CA ASP A 222 32.86 -2.01 -8.58
C ASP A 222 31.80 -2.19 -9.71
N THR A 223 30.57 -2.61 -9.39
CA THR A 223 29.51 -2.82 -10.41
C THR A 223 29.17 -1.53 -11.16
N TRP A 224 29.07 -0.39 -10.46
CA TRP A 224 28.81 0.91 -11.12
C TRP A 224 29.92 1.28 -12.10
N ARG A 225 31.18 0.96 -11.74
CA ARG A 225 32.38 1.29 -12.53
C ARG A 225 32.42 0.49 -13.82
N THR A 226 32.01 -0.77 -13.74
CA THR A 226 31.90 -1.70 -14.88
C THR A 226 30.83 -1.23 -15.88
N GLU A 227 29.62 -0.90 -15.40
CA GLU A 227 28.56 -0.42 -16.28
C GLU A 227 28.81 1.01 -16.82
N ALA A 228 29.49 1.88 -16.06
CA ALA A 228 29.95 3.19 -16.55
C ALA A 228 30.95 3.06 -17.71
N GLN A 229 31.94 2.16 -17.62
CA GLN A 229 32.88 1.87 -18.70
C GLN A 229 32.17 1.26 -19.94
N ARG A 230 31.18 0.40 -19.72
CA ARG A 230 30.37 -0.19 -20.79
C ARG A 230 29.55 0.87 -21.52
N LEU A 231 28.89 1.77 -20.79
CA LEU A 231 28.11 2.88 -21.35
C LEU A 231 29.03 3.82 -22.14
N LEU A 232 30.20 4.17 -21.60
CA LEU A 232 31.19 5.01 -22.29
C LEU A 232 31.56 4.45 -23.67
N LYS A 233 31.92 3.16 -23.73
CA LYS A 233 32.28 2.47 -24.98
C LYS A 233 31.11 2.37 -25.97
N ALA A 234 29.87 2.28 -25.49
CA ALA A 234 28.69 2.32 -26.34
C ALA A 234 28.46 3.73 -26.91
N THR A 235 28.57 4.78 -26.08
CA THR A 235 28.43 6.17 -26.50
C THR A 235 29.48 6.59 -27.52
N GLU A 236 30.76 6.20 -27.34
CA GLU A 236 31.83 6.46 -28.31
C GLU A 236 31.55 5.81 -29.68
N ARG A 237 30.99 4.59 -29.69
CA ARG A 237 30.56 3.92 -30.93
C ARG A 237 29.36 4.58 -31.59
N THR A 238 28.39 5.05 -30.81
CA THR A 238 27.22 5.78 -31.32
C THR A 238 27.63 7.10 -31.97
N ALA A 239 28.52 7.86 -31.33
CA ALA A 239 29.08 9.09 -31.90
C ALA A 239 29.78 8.83 -33.25
N ALA A 240 30.61 7.78 -33.33
CA ALA A 240 31.32 7.42 -34.56
C ALA A 240 30.41 6.94 -35.71
N ALA A 241 29.16 6.54 -35.43
CA ALA A 241 28.19 6.06 -36.41
C ALA A 241 27.17 7.14 -36.84
N ASN A 242 27.05 8.23 -36.09
CA ASN A 242 26.07 9.28 -36.35
C ASN A 242 26.49 10.18 -37.53
N SER A 243 25.52 10.59 -38.34
CA SER A 243 25.71 11.50 -39.49
C SER A 243 24.38 12.01 -40.02
N THR A 244 24.36 13.16 -40.70
CA THR A 244 23.16 13.67 -41.39
C THR A 244 22.64 12.68 -42.42
N GLU A 245 23.54 11.99 -43.13
CA GLU A 245 23.29 10.93 -44.12
C GLU A 245 22.55 9.74 -43.49
N LEU A 246 22.91 9.35 -42.26
CA LEU A 246 22.19 8.29 -41.53
C LEU A 246 20.72 8.68 -41.32
N TRP A 247 20.47 9.89 -40.81
CA TRP A 247 19.11 10.38 -40.52
C TRP A 247 18.29 10.59 -41.79
N ARG A 248 18.86 11.19 -42.83
CA ARG A 248 18.21 11.50 -44.11
C ARG A 248 17.98 10.27 -44.98
N ASP A 249 19.00 9.45 -45.19
CA ASP A 249 19.00 8.45 -46.27
C ASP A 249 18.66 7.04 -45.78
N LYS A 250 18.97 6.70 -44.52
CA LYS A 250 18.75 5.36 -43.94
C LYS A 250 17.53 5.33 -43.02
N ILE A 251 17.53 6.17 -41.98
CA ILE A 251 16.43 6.28 -41.00
C ILE A 251 15.19 6.86 -41.68
N ARG A 252 15.32 8.00 -42.36
CA ARG A 252 14.38 8.53 -43.37
C ARG A 252 12.92 8.58 -42.88
N VAL A 253 12.69 9.26 -41.76
CA VAL A 253 11.37 9.45 -41.13
C VAL A 253 10.70 10.70 -41.70
N ARG A 254 9.45 10.60 -42.16
CA ARG A 254 8.74 11.69 -42.87
C ARG A 254 8.57 12.94 -42.00
N ALA A 255 8.25 12.77 -40.71
CA ALA A 255 8.06 13.88 -39.78
C ALA A 255 9.37 14.63 -39.43
N PHE A 256 10.54 14.04 -39.72
CA PHE A 256 11.85 14.64 -39.43
C PHE A 256 12.43 15.42 -40.63
N ARG A 257 11.71 15.47 -41.77
CA ARG A 257 12.20 16.12 -42.98
C ARG A 257 12.48 17.61 -42.73
N GLY A 258 13.70 18.04 -43.05
CA GLY A 258 14.20 19.40 -42.80
C GLY A 258 14.88 19.57 -41.44
N ARG A 259 14.97 18.50 -40.63
CA ARG A 259 15.59 18.50 -39.30
C ARG A 259 16.74 17.50 -39.17
N GLU A 260 17.07 16.75 -40.22
CA GLU A 260 18.02 15.64 -40.15
C GLU A 260 19.43 16.09 -39.72
N ALA A 261 19.86 17.29 -40.14
CA ALA A 261 21.13 17.89 -39.70
C ALA A 261 21.09 18.31 -38.23
N SER A 262 19.99 18.94 -37.78
CA SER A 262 19.81 19.36 -36.38
C SER A 262 19.73 18.15 -35.43
N ILE A 263 19.07 17.07 -35.86
CA ILE A 263 19.01 15.80 -35.12
C ILE A 263 20.42 15.19 -35.02
N ALA A 264 21.18 15.15 -36.11
CA ALA A 264 22.56 14.68 -36.10
C ALA A 264 23.42 15.49 -35.11
N ALA A 265 23.37 16.82 -35.17
CA ALA A 265 24.12 17.70 -34.27
C ALA A 265 23.71 17.53 -32.79
N MET A 266 22.41 17.38 -32.50
CA MET A 266 21.90 17.07 -31.16
C MET A 266 22.47 15.75 -30.63
N VAL A 267 22.52 14.71 -31.47
CA VAL A 267 23.07 13.39 -31.11
C VAL A 267 24.57 13.50 -30.80
N ASP A 268 25.35 14.19 -31.64
CA ASP A 268 26.80 14.36 -31.45
C ASP A 268 27.13 15.14 -30.17
N TYR A 269 26.40 16.24 -29.92
CA TYR A 269 26.50 17.01 -28.69
C TYR A 269 26.21 16.12 -27.46
N SER A 270 25.10 15.38 -27.50
CA SER A 270 24.66 14.53 -26.39
C SER A 270 25.66 13.43 -26.07
N CYS A 271 26.20 12.76 -27.10
CA CYS A 271 27.27 11.79 -26.94
C CYS A 271 28.53 12.44 -26.35
N THR A 272 28.93 13.62 -26.84
CA THR A 272 30.12 14.34 -26.38
C THR A 272 30.06 14.69 -24.89
N ILE A 273 28.96 15.29 -24.42
CA ILE A 273 28.79 15.64 -23.01
C ILE A 273 28.69 14.39 -22.12
N THR A 274 28.04 13.32 -22.60
CA THR A 274 27.96 12.03 -21.89
C THR A 274 29.32 11.36 -21.74
N ILE A 275 30.16 11.39 -22.78
CA ILE A 275 31.54 10.89 -22.73
C ILE A 275 32.37 11.67 -21.71
N LYS A 276 32.25 13.01 -21.66
CA LYS A 276 32.92 13.85 -20.66
C LYS A 276 32.46 13.50 -19.24
N TYR A 277 31.14 13.40 -19.00
CA TYR A 277 30.59 13.02 -17.70
C TYR A 277 31.15 11.68 -17.22
N LEU A 278 31.08 10.65 -18.08
CA LEU A 278 31.53 9.29 -17.75
C LEU A 278 33.03 9.23 -17.46
N LYS A 279 33.86 9.99 -18.18
CA LYS A 279 35.30 10.10 -17.89
C LYS A 279 35.54 10.78 -16.54
N ALA A 280 34.86 11.89 -16.26
CA ALA A 280 35.00 12.63 -15.01
C ALA A 280 34.64 11.79 -13.76
N VAL A 281 33.59 10.95 -13.82
CA VAL A 281 33.18 10.09 -12.70
C VAL A 281 34.01 8.80 -12.56
N LEU A 282 34.63 8.32 -13.65
CA LEU A 282 35.54 7.17 -13.59
C LEU A 282 36.89 7.53 -12.97
N GLU A 283 37.35 8.75 -13.24
CA GLU A 283 38.53 9.39 -12.65
C GLU A 283 38.29 9.75 -11.17
N ASP A 284 37.14 10.37 -10.87
CA ASP A 284 36.78 10.82 -9.52
C ASP A 284 35.35 10.36 -9.15
N PRO A 285 35.22 9.22 -8.44
CA PRO A 285 33.93 8.66 -8.05
C PRO A 285 33.06 9.58 -7.19
N ALA A 286 33.64 10.57 -6.49
CA ALA A 286 32.86 11.51 -5.66
C ALA A 286 31.91 12.38 -6.51
N LYS A 287 32.16 12.49 -7.83
CA LYS A 287 31.30 13.15 -8.80
C LYS A 287 30.04 12.33 -9.15
N LEU A 288 29.88 11.09 -8.68
CA LEU A 288 28.59 10.37 -8.71
C LEU A 288 27.64 10.84 -7.61
N ALA A 289 27.48 12.17 -7.52
CA ALA A 289 26.55 12.84 -6.63
C ALA A 289 25.31 13.33 -7.42
N PRO A 290 24.09 13.28 -6.85
CA PRO A 290 22.88 13.80 -7.51
C PRO A 290 23.02 15.25 -7.98
N GLU A 291 23.71 16.08 -7.19
CA GLU A 291 23.91 17.51 -7.47
C GLU A 291 24.87 17.76 -8.64
N PHE A 292 25.90 16.93 -8.80
CA PHE A 292 26.83 17.00 -9.93
C PHE A 292 26.11 16.59 -11.23
N LEU A 293 25.35 15.49 -11.20
CA LEU A 293 24.49 15.07 -12.31
C LEU A 293 23.48 16.16 -12.70
N ARG A 294 22.83 16.78 -11.71
CA ARG A 294 21.84 17.84 -11.93
C ARG A 294 22.46 19.05 -12.61
N ARG A 295 23.47 19.66 -12.01
CA ARG A 295 24.06 20.93 -12.48
C ARG A 295 24.90 20.79 -13.74
N GLU A 296 25.79 19.82 -13.80
CA GLU A 296 26.78 19.71 -14.89
C GLU A 296 26.19 19.08 -16.17
N TYR A 297 25.11 18.30 -16.05
CA TYR A 297 24.61 17.47 -17.15
C TYR A 297 23.12 17.69 -17.47
N LEU A 298 22.22 17.55 -16.49
CA LEU A 298 20.77 17.67 -16.74
C LEU A 298 20.36 19.12 -17.04
N GLU A 299 20.85 20.07 -16.24
CA GLU A 299 20.55 21.51 -16.33
C GLU A 299 21.60 22.32 -17.11
N ALA A 300 22.82 21.79 -17.28
CA ALA A 300 23.97 22.50 -17.88
C ALA A 300 24.24 23.90 -17.26
N THR A 301 24.04 24.04 -15.96
CA THR A 301 24.36 25.25 -15.15
C THR A 301 25.75 25.20 -14.53
N GLY A 302 26.44 24.06 -14.65
CA GLY A 302 27.81 23.83 -14.22
C GLY A 302 28.87 24.17 -15.27
N THR A 303 30.14 24.19 -14.85
CA THR A 303 31.28 24.59 -15.70
C THR A 303 32.29 23.47 -15.94
N ALA A 304 32.22 22.35 -15.21
CA ALA A 304 33.19 21.27 -15.29
C ALA A 304 33.11 20.49 -16.63
N LEU A 305 31.92 20.33 -17.20
CA LEU A 305 31.75 19.63 -18.49
C LEU A 305 31.73 20.56 -19.71
N VAL A 306 31.60 21.87 -19.50
CA VAL A 306 31.39 22.87 -20.57
C VAL A 306 30.22 22.46 -21.47
N ALA A 307 29.10 22.08 -20.84
CA ALA A 307 27.83 21.84 -21.50
C ALA A 307 27.13 23.18 -21.73
N THR A 308 26.60 23.41 -22.93
CA THR A 308 25.93 24.67 -23.32
C THR A 308 24.42 24.52 -23.46
N ILE A 309 23.93 23.29 -23.59
CA ILE A 309 22.53 22.93 -23.76
C ILE A 309 22.17 21.87 -22.71
N PRO A 310 21.09 22.06 -21.91
CA PRO A 310 20.66 21.09 -20.91
C PRO A 310 20.29 19.74 -21.55
N ILE A 311 20.71 18.61 -20.96
CA ILE A 311 20.26 17.30 -21.45
C ILE A 311 18.76 17.09 -21.23
N ASN A 312 18.15 17.83 -20.29
CA ASN A 312 16.68 17.93 -20.18
C ASN A 312 16.04 18.39 -21.51
N ALA A 313 16.64 19.33 -22.24
CA ALA A 313 16.14 19.78 -23.54
C ALA A 313 16.26 18.69 -24.62
N VAL A 314 17.37 17.93 -24.61
CA VAL A 314 17.58 16.77 -25.51
C VAL A 314 16.54 15.66 -25.26
N MET A 315 16.28 15.32 -23.99
CA MET A 315 15.27 14.32 -23.63
C MET A 315 13.88 14.74 -24.10
N ILE A 316 13.51 16.01 -23.89
CA ILE A 316 12.25 16.56 -24.40
C ILE A 316 12.18 16.53 -25.93
N ALA A 317 13.25 16.94 -26.64
CA ALA A 317 13.28 16.92 -28.11
C ALA A 317 13.13 15.51 -28.68
N THR A 318 13.89 14.54 -28.15
CA THR A 318 13.84 13.14 -28.58
C THR A 318 12.47 12.50 -28.32
N PHE A 319 11.85 12.74 -27.15
CA PHE A 319 10.48 12.29 -26.86
C PHE A 319 9.44 12.99 -27.75
N PHE A 320 9.58 14.29 -28.00
CA PHE A 320 8.64 15.06 -28.84
C PHE A 320 8.69 14.60 -30.30
N LEU A 321 9.88 14.38 -30.88
CA LEU A 321 10.05 13.85 -32.24
C LEU A 321 9.35 12.49 -32.42
N VAL A 322 9.52 11.57 -31.45
CA VAL A 322 8.84 10.27 -31.45
C VAL A 322 7.32 10.42 -31.37
N GLY A 323 6.83 11.30 -30.48
CA GLY A 323 5.40 11.60 -30.38
C GLY A 323 4.82 12.21 -31.66
N LEU A 324 5.55 13.13 -32.29
CA LEU A 324 5.17 13.82 -33.53
C LEU A 324 5.05 12.86 -34.72
N ASP A 325 6.04 11.99 -34.95
CA ASP A 325 5.96 10.98 -36.01
C ASP A 325 4.81 10.00 -35.79
N THR A 326 4.65 9.53 -34.54
CA THR A 326 3.59 8.58 -34.17
C THR A 326 2.20 9.19 -34.41
N ALA A 327 1.98 10.41 -33.92
CA ALA A 327 0.74 11.15 -34.14
C ALA A 327 0.49 11.42 -35.64
N HIS A 328 1.51 11.81 -36.40
CA HIS A 328 1.38 12.08 -37.84
C HIS A 328 0.99 10.85 -38.65
N ARG A 329 1.66 9.71 -38.44
CA ARG A 329 1.32 8.47 -39.15
C ARG A 329 -0.08 7.96 -38.80
N MET A 330 -0.44 7.97 -37.52
CA MET A 330 -1.79 7.58 -37.07
C MET A 330 -2.86 8.52 -37.65
N ARG A 331 -2.62 9.83 -37.64
CA ARG A 331 -3.57 10.83 -38.14
C ARG A 331 -3.77 10.74 -39.65
N VAL A 332 -2.69 10.63 -40.45
CA VAL A 332 -2.81 10.43 -41.91
C VAL A 332 -3.65 9.19 -42.23
N TRP A 333 -3.36 8.07 -41.57
CA TRP A 333 -4.13 6.83 -41.79
C TRP A 333 -5.60 6.94 -41.35
N LEU A 334 -5.90 7.64 -40.25
CA LEU A 334 -7.27 7.92 -39.81
C LEU A 334 -8.02 8.87 -40.75
N GLU A 335 -7.34 9.85 -41.33
CA GLU A 335 -7.89 10.76 -42.35
C GLU A 335 -8.28 9.97 -43.61
N ASP A 336 -7.45 8.99 -44.03
CA ASP A 336 -7.77 8.07 -45.14
C ASP A 336 -9.00 7.17 -44.85
N GLN A 337 -9.38 6.94 -43.58
CA GLN A 337 -10.53 6.09 -43.20
C GLN A 337 -11.88 6.82 -43.22
N MET A 338 -11.90 8.16 -43.34
CA MET A 338 -13.13 8.98 -43.35
C MET A 338 -14.10 8.68 -42.18
N VAL A 339 -13.56 8.55 -40.96
CA VAL A 339 -14.33 8.14 -39.76
C VAL A 339 -15.42 9.15 -39.39
N ASP A 340 -16.67 8.69 -39.26
CA ASP A 340 -17.76 9.46 -38.61
C ASP A 340 -17.56 9.47 -37.09
N TRP A 341 -16.77 10.45 -36.61
CA TRP A 341 -16.42 10.60 -35.19
C TRP A 341 -17.63 10.81 -34.27
N SER A 342 -18.75 11.33 -34.78
CA SER A 342 -19.98 11.51 -34.00
C SER A 342 -20.62 10.16 -33.60
N LYS A 343 -20.42 9.13 -34.44
CA LYS A 343 -20.92 7.76 -34.24
C LYS A 343 -19.83 6.76 -33.83
N ALA A 344 -18.56 7.13 -33.95
CA ALA A 344 -17.43 6.27 -33.66
C ALA A 344 -17.51 5.63 -32.27
N MET A 345 -17.14 4.35 -32.24
CA MET A 345 -16.92 3.56 -31.04
C MET A 345 -15.43 3.35 -30.92
N VAL A 346 -14.81 3.75 -29.81
CA VAL A 346 -13.37 3.58 -29.62
C VAL A 346 -13.12 2.66 -28.43
N VAL A 347 -12.34 1.61 -28.65
CA VAL A 347 -11.90 0.69 -27.59
C VAL A 347 -10.37 0.59 -27.62
N ILE A 348 -9.72 0.90 -26.51
CA ILE A 348 -8.27 0.73 -26.34
C ILE A 348 -8.04 -0.50 -25.44
N VAL A 349 -7.40 -1.53 -25.99
CA VAL A 349 -7.07 -2.81 -25.34
C VAL A 349 -5.56 -3.05 -25.36
N GLY A 350 -5.11 -4.04 -24.58
CA GLY A 350 -3.70 -4.46 -24.57
C GLY A 350 -2.74 -3.46 -23.89
N ARG A 351 -1.48 -3.87 -23.75
CA ARG A 351 -0.49 -3.16 -22.93
C ARG A 351 0.25 -2.07 -23.71
N GLN A 352 0.19 -0.82 -23.25
CA GLN A 352 0.90 0.28 -23.91
C GLN A 352 2.32 0.51 -23.38
N GLY A 353 3.15 -0.54 -23.35
CA GLY A 353 4.58 -0.43 -23.02
C GLY A 353 4.94 -1.19 -21.76
N SER A 354 5.27 -0.47 -20.69
CA SER A 354 5.11 -1.02 -19.34
C SER A 354 3.63 -1.31 -19.08
N GLU A 355 3.39 -2.20 -18.14
CA GLU A 355 2.14 -2.94 -18.01
C GLU A 355 1.09 -2.19 -17.20
N THR A 356 1.54 -1.17 -16.47
CA THR A 356 0.76 -0.16 -15.75
C THR A 356 0.39 1.04 -16.60
N ALA A 357 1.03 1.22 -17.76
CA ALA A 357 0.98 2.48 -18.48
C ALA A 357 -0.22 2.62 -19.42
N GLY A 358 -0.84 3.79 -19.42
CA GLY A 358 -1.90 4.15 -20.35
C GLY A 358 -3.28 3.54 -20.05
N VAL A 359 -3.55 3.22 -18.78
CA VAL A 359 -4.81 2.62 -18.31
C VAL A 359 -5.94 3.63 -18.07
N THR A 360 -5.66 4.94 -18.08
CA THR A 360 -6.65 6.03 -18.00
C THR A 360 -6.53 6.97 -19.21
N ILE A 361 -7.58 7.75 -19.49
CA ILE A 361 -7.56 8.70 -20.63
C ILE A 361 -6.43 9.74 -20.49
N THR A 362 -6.12 10.19 -19.27
CA THR A 362 -5.04 11.16 -18.99
C THR A 362 -3.64 10.57 -19.07
N THR A 363 -3.50 9.25 -18.92
CA THR A 363 -2.21 8.52 -18.96
C THR A 363 -1.96 7.85 -20.31
N SER A 364 -2.99 7.61 -21.13
CA SER A 364 -2.88 6.97 -22.43
C SER A 364 -2.50 7.95 -23.54
N SER A 365 -1.25 7.89 -23.99
CA SER A 365 -0.78 8.67 -25.14
C SER A 365 -1.58 8.38 -26.42
N VAL A 366 -2.03 7.13 -26.61
CA VAL A 366 -2.87 6.76 -27.77
C VAL A 366 -4.28 7.36 -27.66
N ALA A 367 -4.90 7.38 -26.48
CA ALA A 367 -6.18 8.06 -26.30
C ALA A 367 -6.08 9.56 -26.64
N GLN A 368 -5.00 10.22 -26.18
CA GLN A 368 -4.74 11.61 -26.53
C GLN A 368 -4.55 11.80 -28.04
N ILE A 369 -3.79 10.93 -28.73
CA ILE A 369 -3.61 10.99 -30.20
C ILE A 369 -4.95 10.78 -30.94
N ILE A 370 -5.81 9.86 -30.51
CA ILE A 370 -7.13 9.63 -31.13
C ILE A 370 -8.01 10.87 -30.99
N LEU A 371 -8.09 11.44 -29.77
CA LEU A 371 -8.87 12.65 -29.50
C LEU A 371 -8.39 13.83 -30.38
N GLN A 372 -7.08 14.08 -30.44
CA GLN A 372 -6.52 15.15 -31.29
C GLN A 372 -6.68 14.85 -32.80
N SER A 373 -6.64 13.58 -33.22
CA SER A 373 -6.88 13.16 -34.61
C SER A 373 -8.35 13.35 -35.03
N SER A 374 -9.29 13.12 -34.11
CA SER A 374 -10.73 13.39 -34.30
C SER A 374 -11.10 14.87 -34.33
N ASN A 375 -10.12 15.79 -34.30
CA ASN A 375 -10.32 17.22 -34.10
C ASN A 375 -11.14 17.59 -32.84
N LEU A 376 -11.18 16.70 -31.85
CA LEU A 376 -12.03 16.76 -30.65
C LEU A 376 -13.55 16.57 -30.93
N GLU A 377 -13.92 16.03 -32.08
CA GLU A 377 -15.31 15.68 -32.43
C GLU A 377 -15.78 14.37 -31.80
N LEU A 378 -14.86 13.46 -31.44
CA LEU A 378 -15.18 12.21 -30.76
C LEU A 378 -15.71 12.48 -29.33
N PRO A 379 -16.95 12.09 -29.00
CA PRO A 379 -17.48 12.25 -27.64
C PRO A 379 -16.71 11.36 -26.64
N ILE A 380 -16.29 11.95 -25.53
CA ILE A 380 -15.45 11.29 -24.50
C ILE A 380 -16.11 10.03 -23.91
N ASP A 381 -17.45 10.00 -23.86
CA ASP A 381 -18.29 8.90 -23.38
C ASP A 381 -18.42 7.74 -24.38
N ARG A 382 -17.78 7.84 -25.56
CA ARG A 382 -17.65 6.78 -26.58
C ARG A 382 -16.24 6.20 -26.70
N LEU A 383 -15.26 6.74 -25.95
CA LEU A 383 -13.90 6.20 -25.86
C LEU A 383 -13.75 5.40 -24.57
N TYR A 384 -13.57 4.09 -24.70
CA TYR A 384 -13.35 3.18 -23.58
C TYR A 384 -11.92 2.64 -23.60
N ILE A 385 -11.22 2.76 -22.47
CA ILE A 385 -10.00 2.00 -22.23
C ILE A 385 -10.42 0.75 -21.47
N ALA A 386 -10.11 -0.41 -22.03
CA ALA A 386 -10.45 -1.72 -21.49
C ALA A 386 -9.17 -2.56 -21.31
N PRO A 387 -8.39 -2.36 -20.22
CA PRO A 387 -7.18 -3.16 -19.93
C PRO A 387 -7.46 -4.65 -19.66
N HIS A 388 -8.73 -5.01 -19.52
CA HIS A 388 -9.25 -6.37 -19.35
C HIS A 388 -10.02 -6.85 -20.60
N GLY A 389 -10.06 -6.05 -21.67
CA GLY A 389 -10.59 -6.47 -22.96
C GLY A 389 -9.70 -7.52 -23.62
N PRO A 390 -10.18 -8.25 -24.64
CA PRO A 390 -9.38 -9.23 -25.35
C PRO A 390 -8.14 -8.57 -25.97
N ASP A 391 -6.93 -9.07 -25.69
CA ASP A 391 -5.73 -8.56 -26.35
C ASP A 391 -5.66 -9.10 -27.78
N VAL A 392 -5.46 -8.21 -28.76
CA VAL A 392 -5.51 -8.53 -30.19
C VAL A 392 -4.10 -8.47 -30.75
N VAL A 393 -3.42 -9.63 -30.74
CA VAL A 393 -2.12 -9.79 -31.39
C VAL A 393 -2.34 -10.06 -32.88
N VAL A 394 -2.28 -9.01 -33.70
CA VAL A 394 -2.37 -9.15 -35.17
C VAL A 394 -1.03 -9.63 -35.72
N THR A 395 -0.90 -10.94 -35.92
CA THR A 395 0.22 -11.54 -36.65
C THR A 395 -0.07 -11.54 -38.15
N GLY A 396 0.30 -10.45 -38.84
CA GLY A 396 0.10 -10.30 -40.29
C GLY A 396 -0.94 -9.22 -40.63
N PHE A 397 -0.52 -7.96 -40.59
CA PHE A 397 -1.38 -6.78 -40.83
C PHE A 397 -2.01 -6.68 -42.24
N GLU A 398 -1.62 -7.57 -43.15
CA GLU A 398 -2.10 -7.64 -44.53
C GLU A 398 -3.23 -8.65 -44.72
N ASP A 399 -3.48 -9.53 -43.74
CA ASP A 399 -4.57 -10.51 -43.79
C ASP A 399 -5.86 -9.92 -43.19
N ILE A 400 -6.74 -9.45 -44.09
CA ILE A 400 -8.06 -8.89 -43.78
C ILE A 400 -8.94 -9.90 -43.01
N GLU A 401 -8.87 -11.18 -43.33
CA GLU A 401 -9.67 -12.23 -42.70
C GLU A 401 -9.20 -12.46 -41.24
N SER A 402 -7.89 -12.36 -40.99
CA SER A 402 -7.32 -12.43 -39.65
C SER A 402 -7.78 -11.30 -38.73
N ILE A 403 -8.01 -10.08 -39.24
CA ILE A 403 -8.42 -8.93 -38.43
C ILE A 403 -9.95 -8.79 -38.33
N ARG A 404 -10.69 -9.22 -39.36
CA ARG A 404 -12.17 -9.20 -39.41
C ARG A 404 -12.82 -9.98 -38.26
N LYS A 405 -12.24 -11.13 -37.88
CA LYS A 405 -12.77 -11.98 -36.79
C LYS A 405 -12.84 -11.31 -35.40
N TYR A 406 -12.14 -10.19 -35.19
CA TYR A 406 -12.17 -9.46 -33.91
C TYR A 406 -13.25 -8.36 -33.84
N GLU A 407 -13.94 -8.06 -34.95
CA GLU A 407 -14.94 -6.99 -35.00
C GLU A 407 -16.11 -7.22 -34.03
N GLU A 408 -16.76 -8.39 -34.13
CA GLU A 408 -17.95 -8.71 -33.34
C GLU A 408 -17.67 -8.73 -31.82
N PRO A 409 -16.61 -9.39 -31.30
CA PRO A 409 -16.26 -9.32 -29.88
C PRO A 409 -16.02 -7.89 -29.38
N MET A 410 -15.37 -7.04 -30.18
CA MET A 410 -15.04 -5.66 -29.80
C MET A 410 -16.27 -4.74 -29.85
N ARG A 411 -17.14 -4.92 -30.84
CA ARG A 411 -18.42 -4.22 -30.97
C ARG A 411 -19.34 -4.58 -29.80
N LEU A 412 -19.45 -5.87 -29.45
CA LEU A 412 -20.23 -6.34 -28.31
C LEU A 412 -19.69 -5.81 -26.97
N LEU A 413 -18.36 -5.76 -26.80
CA LEU A 413 -17.71 -5.17 -25.62
C LEU A 413 -18.07 -3.69 -25.47
N TRP A 414 -18.03 -2.90 -26.55
CA TRP A 414 -18.44 -1.49 -26.51
C TRP A 414 -19.92 -1.34 -26.18
N ASN A 415 -20.80 -2.09 -26.87
CA ASN A 415 -22.25 -2.03 -26.69
C ASN A 415 -22.71 -2.37 -25.28
N ARG A 416 -22.11 -3.39 -24.64
CA ARG A 416 -22.46 -3.78 -23.26
C ARG A 416 -22.17 -2.65 -22.26
N ASN A 417 -21.06 -1.94 -22.43
CA ASN A 417 -20.72 -0.80 -21.57
C ASN A 417 -21.65 0.40 -21.85
N ARG A 418 -21.97 0.66 -23.13
CA ARG A 418 -22.91 1.72 -23.51
C ARG A 418 -24.31 1.50 -22.94
N ALA A 419 -24.80 0.26 -22.96
CA ALA A 419 -26.09 -0.14 -22.39
C ALA A 419 -26.20 0.23 -20.90
N MET A 420 -25.20 -0.16 -20.10
CA MET A 420 -25.17 0.14 -18.67
C MET A 420 -25.10 1.64 -18.37
N TYR A 421 -24.34 2.41 -19.16
CA TYR A 421 -24.30 3.87 -19.05
C TYR A 421 -25.67 4.52 -19.30
N GLN A 422 -26.39 4.07 -20.34
CA GLN A 422 -27.72 4.58 -20.68
C GLN A 422 -28.83 4.14 -19.69
N LEU A 423 -28.70 2.97 -19.08
CA LEU A 423 -29.59 2.55 -17.98
C LEU A 423 -29.53 3.54 -16.81
N GLY A 424 -28.34 4.04 -16.45
CA GLY A 424 -28.18 5.02 -15.38
C GLY A 424 -29.03 6.29 -15.58
N SER A 425 -28.98 6.89 -16.78
CA SER A 425 -29.81 8.06 -17.10
C SER A 425 -31.31 7.76 -17.16
N THR A 426 -31.68 6.52 -17.46
CA THR A 426 -33.08 6.09 -17.56
C THR A 426 -33.68 5.81 -16.18
N MET A 427 -32.92 5.13 -15.30
CA MET A 427 -33.34 4.76 -13.95
C MET A 427 -33.37 5.95 -12.98
N PHE A 428 -32.45 6.90 -13.14
CA PHE A 428 -32.26 8.02 -12.21
C PHE A 428 -32.60 9.38 -12.85
N SER A 429 -33.58 9.41 -13.75
CA SER A 429 -34.12 10.65 -14.31
C SER A 429 -34.59 11.58 -13.18
N GLY A 430 -34.16 12.85 -13.22
CA GLY A 430 -34.40 13.85 -12.17
C GLY A 430 -33.28 13.97 -11.11
N TYR A 431 -32.29 13.06 -11.09
CA TYR A 431 -31.11 13.16 -10.24
C TYR A 431 -29.90 13.77 -11.02
N PRO A 432 -28.91 14.38 -10.33
CA PRO A 432 -27.74 14.96 -10.99
C PRO A 432 -26.92 13.91 -11.77
N ALA A 433 -26.64 14.18 -13.04
CA ALA A 433 -25.85 13.29 -13.88
C ALA A 433 -24.35 13.34 -13.52
N TYR A 434 -23.67 12.19 -13.60
CA TYR A 434 -22.22 12.12 -13.50
C TYR A 434 -21.55 12.87 -14.67
N LYS A 435 -20.66 13.81 -14.35
CA LYS A 435 -19.81 14.52 -15.31
C LYS A 435 -18.35 14.26 -14.96
N PRO A 436 -17.56 13.59 -15.81
CA PRO A 436 -16.14 13.38 -15.54
C PRO A 436 -15.39 14.72 -15.48
N LEU A 437 -14.45 14.82 -14.55
CA LEU A 437 -13.56 15.98 -14.40
C LEU A 437 -12.70 16.16 -15.66
N SER A 438 -12.72 17.35 -16.24
CA SER A 438 -11.98 17.71 -17.45
C SER A 438 -11.09 18.92 -17.19
N GLY A 439 -9.79 18.69 -17.00
CA GLY A 439 -8.80 19.75 -16.79
C GLY A 439 -7.43 19.20 -16.41
N ARG A 440 -6.40 20.01 -16.60
CA ARG A 440 -5.03 19.75 -16.13
C ARG A 440 -4.59 20.92 -15.25
N PRO A 441 -3.70 20.69 -14.28
CA PRO A 441 -3.21 21.78 -13.43
C PRO A 441 -2.35 22.76 -14.23
N GLU A 442 -2.50 24.05 -13.95
CA GLU A 442 -1.51 25.07 -14.31
C GLU A 442 -0.48 25.16 -13.18
N ILE A 443 0.78 25.46 -13.51
CA ILE A 443 1.86 25.53 -12.52
C ILE A 443 2.66 26.83 -12.64
N THR A 444 3.23 27.24 -11.52
CA THR A 444 4.19 28.35 -11.43
C THR A 444 5.40 27.88 -10.61
N SER A 445 6.48 28.65 -10.59
CA SER A 445 7.68 28.34 -9.78
C SER A 445 7.44 28.30 -8.27
N LEU A 446 6.24 28.62 -7.80
CA LEU A 446 5.81 28.55 -6.40
C LEU A 446 5.05 27.25 -6.08
N VAL A 447 4.74 26.40 -7.06
CA VAL A 447 4.02 25.13 -6.87
C VAL A 447 5.01 24.04 -6.46
N ALA A 448 4.83 23.48 -5.26
CA ALA A 448 5.71 22.45 -4.71
C ALA A 448 5.29 21.00 -5.08
N GLU A 449 4.00 20.76 -5.31
CA GLU A 449 3.42 19.43 -5.55
C GLU A 449 2.33 19.51 -6.64
N VAL A 450 2.14 18.42 -7.40
CA VAL A 450 1.23 18.32 -8.55
C VAL A 450 0.61 16.92 -8.62
N SER A 451 -0.68 16.83 -8.93
CA SER A 451 -1.44 15.56 -8.90
C SER A 451 -1.65 14.89 -10.27
N GLU A 452 -1.48 15.63 -11.36
CA GLU A 452 -1.64 15.17 -12.75
C GLU A 452 -0.69 15.99 -13.65
N LEU A 453 -0.49 15.56 -14.91
CA LEU A 453 0.40 16.23 -15.85
C LEU A 453 -0.05 17.68 -16.14
N PRO A 454 0.76 18.71 -15.86
CA PRO A 454 0.38 20.10 -16.10
C PRO A 454 0.21 20.45 -17.59
N VAL A 455 -0.45 21.58 -17.83
CA VAL A 455 -0.59 22.19 -19.17
C VAL A 455 0.79 22.62 -19.69
N ILE A 456 1.02 22.51 -21.00
CA ILE A 456 2.18 23.11 -21.68
C ILE A 456 1.66 24.30 -22.48
N HIS A 457 2.09 25.52 -22.14
CA HIS A 457 1.59 26.73 -22.80
C HIS A 457 2.32 27.07 -24.11
N GLY A 458 3.50 26.50 -24.37
CA GLY A 458 4.26 26.73 -25.60
C GLY A 458 5.60 25.98 -25.65
N PRO A 459 6.34 26.08 -26.78
CA PRO A 459 7.59 25.34 -26.99
C PRO A 459 8.79 25.79 -26.13
N GLN A 460 8.61 26.80 -25.28
CA GLN A 460 9.61 27.29 -24.31
C GLN A 460 9.18 27.07 -22.85
N ASP A 461 8.06 26.37 -22.59
CA ASP A 461 7.54 26.11 -21.25
C ASP A 461 8.32 24.99 -20.54
N TRP A 462 9.58 25.29 -20.22
CA TRP A 462 10.53 24.35 -19.61
C TRP A 462 10.13 23.93 -18.20
N LEU A 463 9.40 24.76 -17.46
CA LEU A 463 8.91 24.42 -16.13
C LEU A 463 7.87 23.30 -16.22
N SER A 464 6.88 23.44 -17.10
CA SER A 464 5.86 22.40 -17.32
C SER A 464 6.47 21.15 -17.95
N MET A 465 7.32 21.27 -18.97
CA MET A 465 7.95 20.11 -19.62
C MET A 465 8.85 19.32 -18.65
N THR A 466 9.68 19.99 -17.84
CA THR A 466 10.57 19.33 -16.88
C THR A 466 9.78 18.72 -15.71
N THR A 467 8.75 19.43 -15.22
CA THR A 467 7.82 18.87 -14.22
C THR A 467 7.11 17.63 -14.75
N ARG A 468 6.61 17.65 -15.99
CA ARG A 468 6.02 16.47 -16.63
C ARG A 468 7.02 15.33 -16.81
N MET A 469 8.26 15.62 -17.17
CA MET A 469 9.34 14.62 -17.27
C MET A 469 9.65 13.96 -15.91
N ARG A 470 9.56 14.72 -14.81
CA ARG A 470 9.63 14.16 -13.45
C ARG A 470 8.41 13.29 -13.13
N ILE A 471 7.18 13.77 -13.39
CA ILE A 471 5.96 13.00 -13.15
C ILE A 471 6.00 11.66 -13.89
N VAL A 472 6.40 11.61 -15.16
CA VAL A 472 6.44 10.32 -15.90
C VAL A 472 7.56 9.36 -15.46
N LEU A 473 8.45 9.79 -14.56
CA LEU A 473 9.43 8.94 -13.87
C LEU A 473 8.95 8.49 -12.47
N GLU A 474 8.04 9.24 -11.84
CA GLU A 474 7.49 8.96 -10.51
C GLU A 474 6.11 8.25 -10.55
N ASP A 475 5.28 8.53 -11.56
CA ASP A 475 3.96 7.94 -11.79
C ASP A 475 4.04 6.75 -12.75
N VAL A 476 3.98 5.53 -12.21
CA VAL A 476 4.03 4.27 -12.97
C VAL A 476 2.88 4.12 -13.99
N ARG A 477 1.81 4.92 -13.92
CA ARG A 477 0.72 4.93 -14.92
C ARG A 477 1.14 5.57 -16.24
N GLN A 478 2.26 6.28 -16.29
CA GLN A 478 2.72 7.06 -17.44
C GLN A 478 3.75 6.31 -18.29
N LEU A 479 3.94 6.79 -19.53
CA LEU A 479 5.11 6.48 -20.34
C LEU A 479 6.09 7.66 -20.31
N LEU A 480 7.40 7.36 -20.46
CA LEU A 480 8.45 8.38 -20.56
C LEU A 480 8.15 9.44 -21.64
N SER A 481 7.68 9.04 -22.82
CA SER A 481 7.30 10.00 -23.88
C SER A 481 5.97 10.73 -23.62
N GLY A 482 5.17 10.26 -22.66
CA GLY A 482 3.90 10.85 -22.23
C GLY A 482 4.06 12.24 -21.59
N CYS A 483 5.29 12.66 -21.29
CA CYS A 483 5.57 14.04 -20.87
C CYS A 483 5.27 15.09 -21.96
N VAL A 484 5.26 14.70 -23.25
CA VAL A 484 5.04 15.61 -24.39
C VAL A 484 4.24 15.06 -25.57
N THR A 485 3.93 13.76 -25.63
CA THR A 485 3.31 13.12 -26.82
C THR A 485 1.92 13.69 -27.17
N ASP A 486 1.12 14.00 -26.16
CA ASP A 486 -0.17 14.68 -26.26
C ASP A 486 -0.06 16.12 -26.82
N TYR A 487 0.95 16.87 -26.37
CA TYR A 487 1.22 18.23 -26.83
C TYR A 487 1.75 18.21 -28.27
N ALA A 488 2.56 17.23 -28.64
CA ALA A 488 2.96 17.00 -30.03
C ALA A 488 1.74 16.70 -30.93
N ALA A 489 0.80 15.87 -30.48
CA ALA A 489 -0.44 15.56 -31.21
C ALA A 489 -1.37 16.78 -31.31
N GLU A 490 -1.47 17.60 -30.26
CA GLU A 490 -2.21 18.87 -30.28
C GLU A 490 -1.59 19.87 -31.26
N GLN A 491 -0.28 20.11 -31.19
CA GLN A 491 0.39 21.04 -32.11
C GLN A 491 0.23 20.59 -33.56
N LEU A 492 0.26 19.28 -33.82
CA LEU A 492 0.02 18.72 -35.15
C LEU A 492 -1.43 18.95 -35.63
N ARG A 493 -2.44 18.83 -34.75
CA ARG A 493 -3.84 19.22 -35.05
C ARG A 493 -3.92 20.72 -35.37
N LEU A 494 -3.33 21.58 -34.54
CA LEU A 494 -3.29 23.04 -34.73
C LEU A 494 -2.48 23.51 -35.96
N ARG A 495 -1.83 22.58 -36.67
CA ARG A 495 -1.05 22.82 -37.89
C ARG A 495 -1.53 21.97 -39.07
N ASN A 496 -2.79 21.52 -39.05
CA ASN A 496 -3.44 20.79 -40.14
C ASN A 496 -2.61 19.58 -40.62
N ASN A 497 -2.15 18.76 -39.66
CA ASN A 497 -1.35 17.56 -39.92
C ASN A 497 0.01 17.80 -40.63
N ASN A 498 0.55 19.02 -40.60
CA ASN A 498 1.85 19.35 -41.18
C ASN A 498 2.99 19.33 -40.12
N PRO A 499 3.82 18.26 -40.04
CA PRO A 499 4.89 18.17 -39.05
C PRO A 499 6.03 19.18 -39.28
N ALA A 500 6.18 19.75 -40.48
CA ALA A 500 7.18 20.79 -40.74
C ALA A 500 6.77 22.17 -40.15
N ALA A 501 5.49 22.37 -39.85
CA ALA A 501 4.96 23.60 -39.24
C ALA A 501 4.80 23.52 -37.70
N VAL A 502 5.10 22.36 -37.10
CA VAL A 502 5.15 22.15 -35.65
C VAL A 502 6.56 22.49 -35.16
N VAL A 503 6.70 23.35 -34.14
CA VAL A 503 7.99 23.63 -33.50
C VAL A 503 8.33 22.51 -32.52
N VAL A 504 9.50 21.88 -32.67
CA VAL A 504 10.02 20.83 -31.78
C VAL A 504 10.76 21.48 -30.59
N PRO A 505 10.23 21.42 -29.36
CA PRO A 505 10.91 21.94 -28.17
C PRO A 505 12.23 21.22 -27.95
N GLY A 506 13.27 21.96 -27.59
CA GLY A 506 14.62 21.40 -27.41
C GLY A 506 15.39 21.09 -28.69
N LEU A 507 14.82 21.29 -29.89
CA LEU A 507 15.53 21.12 -31.16
C LEU A 507 15.49 22.38 -32.02
N ASP A 508 14.31 22.81 -32.47
CA ASP A 508 14.18 23.89 -33.46
C ASP A 508 14.55 25.27 -32.90
N LEU A 509 14.72 25.36 -31.57
CA LEU A 509 15.09 26.58 -30.84
C LEU A 509 16.54 26.55 -30.31
N PHE A 510 17.34 25.54 -30.69
CA PHE A 510 18.70 25.33 -30.18
C PHE A 510 19.70 25.14 -31.33
N ASP A 511 20.84 25.83 -31.23
CA ASP A 511 21.97 25.64 -32.13
C ASP A 511 22.97 24.66 -31.50
N TYR A 512 22.94 23.40 -31.96
CA TYR A 512 23.78 22.33 -31.43
C TYR A 512 25.17 22.36 -32.08
N PRO A 513 26.27 22.47 -31.30
CA PRO A 513 27.60 22.64 -31.85
C PRO A 513 28.10 21.36 -32.54
N SER A 514 28.42 21.49 -33.84
CA SER A 514 28.79 20.39 -34.73
C SER A 514 30.27 19.96 -34.59
N ALA A 515 30.62 19.39 -33.42
CA ALA A 515 31.97 18.95 -33.01
C ALA A 515 32.95 20.10 -32.65
N PRO A 516 34.09 19.82 -31.96
CA PRO A 516 34.70 20.80 -31.07
C PRO A 516 35.52 21.88 -31.78
N LYS A 517 35.09 23.14 -31.62
CA LYS A 517 35.94 24.32 -31.75
C LYS A 517 36.05 25.02 -30.40
N ILE A 518 37.29 25.37 -30.04
CA ILE A 518 37.68 26.30 -28.98
C ILE A 518 38.53 27.37 -29.70
N PRO A 519 38.49 28.69 -29.38
CA PRO A 519 37.75 29.39 -28.31
C PRO A 519 36.83 30.57 -28.75
N ILE A 520 35.96 30.99 -27.82
CA ILE A 520 35.47 32.38 -27.51
C ILE A 520 34.79 33.22 -28.62
N TYR A 521 33.49 33.55 -28.44
CA TYR A 521 32.98 34.93 -28.16
C TYR A 521 31.48 34.90 -27.77
N PRO A 522 30.81 36.00 -27.34
CA PRO A 522 29.97 35.96 -26.15
C PRO A 522 28.47 35.87 -26.44
N ILE A 523 27.74 35.18 -25.57
CA ILE A 523 26.30 35.41 -25.39
C ILE A 523 26.13 36.05 -24.03
N THR A 524 25.45 37.20 -24.01
CA THR A 524 25.24 38.01 -22.80
C THR A 524 24.53 37.18 -21.73
N PRO A 525 25.10 37.02 -20.52
CA PRO A 525 24.37 36.41 -19.43
C PRO A 525 23.19 37.32 -19.05
N VAL A 526 21.98 36.77 -19.04
CA VAL A 526 20.91 37.35 -18.22
C VAL A 526 21.30 37.07 -16.78
N ASN A 527 22.00 38.04 -16.18
CA ASN A 527 22.55 37.94 -14.84
C ASN A 527 21.45 37.63 -13.81
N ASN A 528 21.49 36.43 -13.26
CA ASN A 528 21.08 36.15 -11.88
C ASN A 528 22.15 35.23 -11.28
N HIS A 529 23.32 35.79 -11.02
CA HIS A 529 24.37 35.11 -10.27
C HIS A 529 23.90 34.86 -8.85
N LEU A 530 23.80 33.58 -8.47
CA LEU A 530 24.01 33.14 -7.10
C LEU A 530 25.09 32.07 -7.13
N VAL A 531 26.33 32.52 -6.97
CA VAL A 531 27.49 31.64 -6.78
C VAL A 531 27.40 31.09 -5.37
N LEU A 532 27.30 29.77 -5.24
CA LEU A 532 27.55 29.08 -3.97
C LEU A 532 29.05 28.85 -3.84
N GLU A 533 29.76 29.84 -3.30
CA GLU A 533 31.03 29.58 -2.63
C GLU A 533 30.74 28.86 -1.30
N ALA A 534 31.59 27.90 -0.94
CA ALA A 534 31.56 27.26 0.36
C ALA A 534 32.23 28.16 1.42
N SER A 535 31.63 29.33 1.66
CA SER A 535 31.85 30.09 2.90
C SER A 535 30.89 29.56 3.97
N PRO A 536 31.29 29.58 5.27
CA PRO A 536 30.31 29.37 6.33
C PRO A 536 29.20 30.40 6.14
N VAL A 537 27.93 29.95 6.12
CA VAL A 537 26.80 30.86 6.02
C VAL A 537 26.64 31.53 7.38
N ASP A 538 27.39 32.60 7.58
CA ASP A 538 26.98 33.66 8.49
C ASP A 538 25.58 34.08 8.05
N ILE A 539 24.62 33.80 8.92
CA ILE A 539 23.25 34.25 8.73
C ILE A 539 23.32 35.77 8.86
N GLU A 540 23.22 36.50 7.74
CA GLU A 540 22.92 37.94 7.73
C GLU A 540 21.57 38.14 8.42
N THR A 541 21.64 38.27 9.74
CA THR A 541 20.52 38.58 10.62
C THR A 541 20.22 40.06 10.58
N GLU A 542 21.19 40.91 10.25
CA GLU A 542 21.01 42.35 10.19
C GLU A 542 20.29 42.81 8.92
N PHE A 543 19.41 43.79 9.08
CA PHE A 543 18.88 44.50 7.93
C PHE A 543 19.99 45.37 7.33
N GLY A 544 20.47 45.03 6.14
CA GLY A 544 21.47 45.80 5.37
C GLY A 544 21.05 47.21 4.91
N PHE A 545 20.19 47.89 5.67
CA PHE A 545 19.82 49.30 5.53
C PHE A 545 19.50 49.88 6.92
N PRO A 546 19.81 51.16 7.18
CA PRO A 546 19.69 51.75 8.52
C PRO A 546 18.24 51.83 8.98
N GLY A 547 18.03 51.58 10.27
CA GLY A 547 16.74 51.75 10.94
C GLY A 547 16.34 53.21 11.05
N ARG A 548 15.04 53.47 11.09
CA ARG A 548 14.48 54.79 11.41
C ARG A 548 14.01 54.78 12.86
N LYS A 549 14.12 55.93 13.53
CA LYS A 549 13.57 56.13 14.88
C LYS A 549 12.50 57.20 14.84
N CYS A 550 11.42 56.97 15.56
CA CYS A 550 10.37 57.95 15.81
C CYS A 550 10.22 58.14 17.32
N SER A 551 10.15 59.39 17.76
CA SER A 551 9.99 59.73 19.18
C SER A 551 8.54 60.08 19.49
N ASN A 552 7.98 59.46 20.53
CA ASN A 552 6.66 59.82 21.05
C ASN A 552 6.73 60.81 22.23
N GLY A 553 7.86 61.52 22.37
CA GLY A 553 8.13 62.48 23.45
C GLY A 553 8.55 61.84 24.78
N THR A 554 8.34 60.54 24.97
CA THR A 554 8.79 59.80 26.17
C THR A 554 9.80 58.70 25.88
N ALA A 555 9.90 58.27 24.62
CA ALA A 555 10.87 57.31 24.13
C ALA A 555 10.99 57.37 22.60
N GLU A 556 12.12 56.88 22.11
CA GLU A 556 12.36 56.54 20.70
C GLU A 556 12.01 55.08 20.43
N ILE A 557 11.24 54.84 19.37
CA ILE A 557 10.89 53.52 18.83
C ILE A 557 11.62 53.35 17.49
N ALA A 558 12.40 52.28 17.38
CA ALA A 558 13.13 51.91 16.16
C ALA A 558 12.29 50.99 15.27
N PHE A 559 12.34 51.25 13.96
CA PHE A 559 11.68 50.43 12.96
C PHE A 559 12.40 50.47 11.60
N TRP A 560 12.17 49.43 10.80
CA TRP A 560 12.70 49.28 9.44
C TRP A 560 11.54 49.14 8.47
N GLU A 561 11.64 49.78 7.30
CA GLU A 561 10.58 49.81 6.29
C GLU A 561 11.13 49.33 4.94
N GLU A 562 10.50 48.32 4.33
CA GLU A 562 10.92 47.78 3.03
C GLU A 562 9.72 47.26 2.20
N GLY A 563 9.78 47.47 0.89
CA GLY A 563 8.75 47.06 -0.07
C GLY A 563 7.72 48.16 -0.34
N ASN A 564 7.17 48.15 -1.54
CA ASN A 564 6.28 49.19 -2.08
C ASN A 564 4.85 48.67 -2.39
N GLY A 565 4.47 47.52 -1.84
CA GLY A 565 3.15 46.93 -2.02
C GLY A 565 2.03 47.80 -1.44
N LYS A 566 0.82 47.70 -2.02
CA LYS A 566 -0.36 48.48 -1.57
C LYS A 566 -0.87 48.05 -0.20
N GLU A 567 -0.76 46.76 0.12
CA GLU A 567 -1.06 46.21 1.44
C GLU A 567 0.16 46.32 2.36
N THR A 568 -0.06 46.75 3.61
CA THR A 568 1.00 46.91 4.61
C THR A 568 1.00 45.73 5.60
N ILE A 569 2.18 45.21 5.94
CA ILE A 569 2.39 44.20 6.99
C ILE A 569 3.31 44.78 8.07
N ILE A 570 2.91 44.69 9.34
CA ILE A 570 3.74 45.06 10.49
C ILE A 570 4.20 43.80 11.22
N TRP A 571 5.50 43.68 11.42
CA TRP A 571 6.18 42.52 12.00
C TRP A 571 6.74 42.88 13.37
N ILE A 572 6.38 42.09 14.39
CA ILE A 572 6.71 42.34 15.78
C ILE A 572 7.41 41.11 16.37
N HIS A 573 8.66 41.29 16.78
CA HIS A 573 9.52 40.20 17.25
C HIS A 573 9.18 39.78 18.70
N GLY A 574 9.40 38.51 19.03
CA GLY A 574 9.28 38.02 20.41
C GLY A 574 10.44 38.44 21.31
N LEU A 575 10.33 38.21 22.61
CA LEU A 575 11.44 38.38 23.55
C LEU A 575 12.31 37.11 23.60
N PRO A 576 13.65 37.19 23.72
CA PRO A 576 14.47 38.40 23.87
C PRO A 576 15.04 38.92 22.54
N LEU A 577 14.33 38.72 21.43
CA LEU A 577 14.82 39.01 20.08
C LEU A 577 14.75 40.52 19.76
N ALA A 578 15.09 40.86 18.51
CA ALA A 578 14.92 42.17 17.89
C ALA A 578 14.43 42.01 16.44
N SER A 579 14.05 43.10 15.78
CA SER A 579 13.45 43.12 14.43
C SER A 579 14.29 42.42 13.36
N GLN A 580 15.62 42.46 13.50
CA GLN A 580 16.60 41.69 12.73
C GLN A 580 16.22 40.21 12.56
N SER A 581 15.53 39.62 13.55
CA SER A 581 15.08 38.21 13.50
C SER A 581 14.10 37.90 12.36
N TRP A 582 13.54 38.91 11.71
CA TRP A 582 12.69 38.77 10.52
C TRP A 582 13.45 38.84 9.19
N GLY A 583 14.79 38.91 9.21
CA GLY A 583 15.65 39.04 8.01
C GLY A 583 15.42 37.97 6.94
N ALA A 584 15.03 36.75 7.34
CA ALA A 584 14.68 35.68 6.41
C ALA A 584 13.34 35.93 5.68
N GLN A 585 12.30 36.34 6.42
CA GLN A 585 10.96 36.63 5.89
C GLN A 585 10.99 37.87 4.98
N ARG A 586 11.83 38.85 5.32
CA ARG A 586 12.06 40.09 4.57
C ARG A 586 12.13 39.88 3.06
N ARG A 587 13.02 38.98 2.61
CA ARG A 587 13.27 38.68 1.19
C ARG A 587 12.02 38.21 0.43
N HIS A 588 11.08 37.55 1.11
CA HIS A 588 9.85 37.06 0.47
C HIS A 588 8.76 38.13 0.44
N PHE A 589 8.51 38.80 1.56
CA PHE A 589 7.36 39.70 1.70
C PHE A 589 7.62 41.13 1.18
N SER A 590 8.86 41.62 1.10
CA SER A 590 9.15 42.97 0.56
C SER A 590 8.85 43.14 -0.93
N THR A 591 8.79 42.03 -1.67
CA THR A 591 8.43 42.01 -3.10
C THR A 591 6.94 42.30 -3.39
N ARG A 592 6.06 42.12 -2.39
CA ARG A 592 4.60 42.07 -2.58
C ARG A 592 3.81 42.97 -1.63
N TYR A 593 4.41 43.34 -0.49
CA TYR A 593 3.80 44.13 0.56
C TYR A 593 4.73 45.29 0.97
N ARG A 594 4.17 46.34 1.60
CA ARG A 594 4.94 47.32 2.36
C ARG A 594 5.16 46.76 3.76
N ASN A 595 6.39 46.45 4.13
CA ASN A 595 6.69 45.76 5.39
C ASN A 595 7.34 46.73 6.37
N ILE A 596 6.88 46.69 7.63
CA ILE A 596 7.40 47.49 8.73
C ILE A 596 7.80 46.54 9.86
N TYR A 597 9.08 46.51 10.22
CA TYR A 597 9.62 45.69 11.30
C TYR A 597 9.90 46.61 12.48
N MET A 598 9.27 46.38 13.64
CA MET A 598 9.33 47.28 14.81
C MET A 598 9.99 46.62 16.01
N ASP A 599 10.93 47.34 16.65
CA ASP A 599 11.55 46.93 17.91
C ASP A 599 10.70 47.32 19.12
N LEU A 600 10.49 46.35 20.02
CA LEU A 600 9.86 46.56 21.31
C LEU A 600 10.83 47.27 22.28
N ARG A 601 10.33 48.22 23.09
CA ARG A 601 11.16 48.92 24.10
C ARG A 601 11.91 47.94 25.01
N GLY A 602 13.18 48.22 25.28
CA GLY A 602 14.08 47.33 26.02
C GLY A 602 14.80 46.29 25.16
N TYR A 603 14.49 46.21 23.87
CA TYR A 603 15.05 45.26 22.92
C TYR A 603 15.41 45.96 21.60
N GLY A 604 16.39 45.40 20.87
CA GLY A 604 16.91 46.01 19.65
C GLY A 604 17.39 47.44 19.85
N GLU A 605 16.99 48.33 18.96
CA GLU A 605 17.36 49.75 18.93
C GLU A 605 16.35 50.71 19.57
N SER A 606 15.21 50.19 20.05
CA SER A 606 14.19 50.96 20.77
C SER A 606 14.64 51.30 22.20
N SER A 607 14.11 52.40 22.74
CA SER A 607 14.46 52.89 24.08
C SER A 607 14.22 51.84 25.17
N LYS A 608 14.98 51.90 26.27
CA LYS A 608 14.81 51.02 27.43
C LYS A 608 13.41 51.16 28.06
N LEU A 609 12.95 50.10 28.73
CA LEU A 609 11.72 50.15 29.52
C LEU A 609 11.87 51.17 30.68
N PRO A 610 10.83 51.98 30.96
CA PRO A 610 10.84 52.89 32.10
C PRO A 610 10.79 52.12 33.43
N ALA A 611 11.43 52.68 34.47
CA ALA A 611 11.43 52.07 35.79
C ALA A 611 10.01 52.03 36.40
N GLY A 612 9.65 50.92 37.06
CA GLY A 612 8.35 50.76 37.72
C GLY A 612 7.17 50.44 36.79
N ILE A 613 7.41 50.00 35.54
CA ILE A 613 6.33 49.62 34.62
C ILE A 613 5.63 48.33 35.06
N GLU A 614 4.32 48.39 35.31
CA GLU A 614 3.50 47.24 35.71
C GLU A 614 2.96 46.43 34.53
N ASP A 615 2.47 47.08 33.46
CA ASP A 615 1.98 46.39 32.25
C ASP A 615 2.81 46.75 31.00
N VAL A 616 3.88 45.99 30.81
CA VAL A 616 4.77 46.07 29.65
C VAL A 616 4.05 45.74 28.32
N THR A 617 3.03 44.88 28.34
CA THR A 617 2.29 44.52 27.12
C THR A 617 1.42 45.69 26.63
N GLN A 618 0.80 46.43 27.56
CA GLN A 618 0.04 47.63 27.21
C GLN A 618 0.97 48.74 26.69
N LEU A 619 2.16 48.90 27.26
CA LEU A 619 3.16 49.85 26.77
C LEU A 619 3.49 49.58 25.29
N TYR A 620 3.77 48.33 24.93
CA TYR A 620 4.03 47.94 23.54
C TYR A 620 2.83 48.14 22.60
N CYS A 621 1.60 47.93 23.09
CA CYS A 621 0.40 48.23 22.30
C CYS A 621 0.25 49.73 22.01
N ASN A 622 0.62 50.59 22.98
CA ASN A 622 0.62 52.04 22.81
C ASN A 622 1.71 52.51 21.84
N ASP A 623 2.90 51.90 21.88
CA ASP A 623 3.99 52.17 20.92
C ASP A 623 3.62 51.79 19.49
N LEU A 624 2.99 50.63 19.31
CA LEU A 624 2.46 50.20 18.02
C LEU A 624 1.38 51.16 17.50
N LYS A 625 0.50 51.65 18.39
CA LYS A 625 -0.52 52.66 18.03
C LYS A 625 0.12 53.95 17.54
N PHE A 626 1.12 54.44 18.28
CA PHE A 626 1.87 55.62 17.89
C PHE A 626 2.55 55.42 16.52
N LEU A 627 3.09 54.24 16.22
CA LEU A 627 3.70 53.96 14.93
C LEU A 627 2.68 53.99 13.77
N PHE A 628 1.46 53.47 13.97
CA PHE A 628 0.34 53.61 13.02
C PHE A 628 0.01 55.09 12.73
N GLU A 629 -0.11 55.91 13.78
CA GLU A 629 -0.45 57.33 13.68
C GLU A 629 0.68 58.15 13.03
N HIS A 630 1.94 57.92 13.45
CA HIS A 630 3.13 58.61 12.96
C HIS A 630 3.39 58.36 11.47
N LEU A 631 3.29 57.09 11.04
CA LEU A 631 3.49 56.71 9.63
C LEU A 631 2.21 56.82 8.78
N ARG A 632 1.10 57.28 9.37
CA ARG A 632 -0.23 57.38 8.74
C ARG A 632 -0.64 56.09 8.03
N LEU A 633 -0.46 54.96 8.71
CA LEU A 633 -0.69 53.65 8.10
C LEU A 633 -2.19 53.43 7.83
N PRO A 634 -2.55 52.85 6.67
CA PRO A 634 -3.90 52.35 6.47
C PRO A 634 -4.16 51.14 7.37
N LYS A 635 -5.39 50.62 7.34
CA LYS A 635 -5.72 49.32 7.94
C LYS A 635 -4.72 48.26 7.44
N SER A 636 -3.97 47.64 8.36
CA SER A 636 -2.74 46.90 8.05
C SER A 636 -2.76 45.48 8.61
N ASN A 637 -2.04 44.57 7.97
CA ASN A 637 -1.84 43.21 8.47
C ASN A 637 -0.81 43.23 9.61
N ILE A 638 -1.00 42.45 10.68
CA ILE A 638 -0.07 42.39 11.83
C ILE A 638 0.40 40.95 12.06
N VAL A 639 1.71 40.77 12.23
CA VAL A 639 2.37 39.49 12.52
C VAL A 639 3.14 39.59 13.83
N GLY A 640 2.78 38.78 14.83
CA GLY A 640 3.46 38.72 16.13
C GLY A 640 4.06 37.34 16.42
N PHE A 641 5.34 37.28 16.79
CA PHE A 641 6.03 36.04 17.18
C PHE A 641 6.21 35.92 18.70
N ALA A 642 6.04 34.71 19.24
CA ALA A 642 6.19 34.39 20.66
C ALA A 642 5.42 35.37 21.57
N SER A 643 6.11 36.10 22.46
CA SER A 643 5.48 37.10 23.34
C SER A 643 4.87 38.29 22.60
N ALA A 644 5.38 38.66 21.42
CA ALA A 644 4.72 39.68 20.57
C ALA A 644 3.42 39.16 19.93
N GLY A 645 3.18 37.85 19.94
CA GLY A 645 1.84 37.31 19.71
C GLY A 645 0.80 37.91 20.66
N HIS A 646 1.14 38.09 21.95
CA HIS A 646 0.25 38.74 22.92
C HIS A 646 0.03 40.23 22.64
N VAL A 647 1.08 40.94 22.21
CA VAL A 647 1.01 42.37 21.81
C VAL A 647 0.09 42.52 20.60
N ALA A 648 0.32 41.73 19.55
CA ALA A 648 -0.48 41.74 18.32
C ALA A 648 -1.97 41.42 18.60
N LEU A 649 -2.24 40.40 19.44
CA LEU A 649 -3.60 40.06 19.88
C LEU A 649 -4.26 41.20 20.66
N ARG A 650 -3.61 41.72 21.71
CA ARG A 650 -4.17 42.76 22.56
C ARG A 650 -4.40 44.05 21.78
N PHE A 651 -3.45 44.44 20.93
CA PHE A 651 -3.60 45.60 20.04
C PHE A 651 -4.78 45.44 19.10
N ALA A 652 -4.97 44.26 18.51
CA ALA A 652 -6.05 44.02 17.56
C ALA A 652 -7.45 44.14 18.17
N ALA A 653 -7.68 43.73 19.42
CA ALA A 653 -9.00 44.00 20.04
C ALA A 653 -9.17 45.45 20.49
N GLN A 654 -8.10 46.10 20.95
CA GLN A 654 -8.16 47.52 21.36
C GLN A 654 -8.34 48.47 20.16
N ASN A 655 -7.85 48.09 18.97
CA ASN A 655 -7.82 48.95 17.79
C ASN A 655 -8.21 48.17 16.51
N ALA A 656 -9.26 47.33 16.56
CA ALA A 656 -9.67 46.44 15.46
C ALA A 656 -9.86 47.14 14.10
N HIS A 657 -10.30 48.40 14.12
CA HIS A 657 -10.45 49.23 12.93
C HIS A 657 -9.13 49.52 12.19
N LEU A 658 -7.97 49.32 12.83
CA LEU A 658 -6.63 49.47 12.24
C LEU A 658 -6.03 48.15 11.72
N VAL A 659 -6.64 46.99 12.01
CA VAL A 659 -6.08 45.67 11.70
C VAL A 659 -6.84 44.99 10.56
N GLU A 660 -6.16 44.73 9.45
CA GLU A 660 -6.75 44.06 8.27
C GLU A 660 -6.79 42.54 8.46
N LYS A 661 -5.65 41.94 8.79
CA LYS A 661 -5.50 40.51 9.13
C LYS A 661 -4.51 40.37 10.29
N LEU A 662 -4.72 39.39 11.16
CA LEU A 662 -3.87 39.12 12.32
C LEU A 662 -3.23 37.73 12.18
N VAL A 663 -1.92 37.65 12.39
CA VAL A 663 -1.15 36.40 12.37
C VAL A 663 -0.33 36.29 13.66
N VAL A 664 -0.46 35.16 14.36
CA VAL A 664 0.24 34.89 15.62
C VAL A 664 1.05 33.60 15.47
N ILE A 665 2.35 33.70 15.70
CA ILE A 665 3.30 32.59 15.48
C ILE A 665 3.94 32.20 16.81
N ASN A 666 3.79 30.93 17.20
CA ASN A 666 4.38 30.36 18.42
C ASN A 666 4.05 31.12 19.72
N GLY A 667 2.81 31.61 19.87
CA GLY A 667 2.34 32.30 21.09
C GLY A 667 2.51 31.45 22.36
N SER A 668 2.77 32.12 23.49
CA SER A 668 3.18 31.50 24.76
C SER A 668 2.20 30.41 25.26
N PRO A 669 2.67 29.34 25.95
CA PRO A 669 1.84 28.19 26.33
C PRO A 669 0.72 28.46 27.35
N CYS A 670 0.59 29.67 27.91
CA CYS A 670 -0.51 30.01 28.82
C CYS A 670 -1.20 31.33 28.44
N PHE A 671 -2.30 31.22 27.68
CA PHE A 671 -3.21 32.32 27.36
C PHE A 671 -3.96 32.90 28.58
N ARG A 672 -4.13 32.09 29.63
CA ARG A 672 -4.95 32.40 30.82
C ARG A 672 -4.09 32.93 31.97
N ARG A 673 -4.63 33.90 32.72
CA ARG A 673 -4.05 34.39 33.97
C ARG A 673 -4.10 33.29 35.05
N ARG A 674 -3.01 33.12 35.80
CA ARG A 674 -2.90 32.19 36.94
C ARG A 674 -2.10 32.86 38.06
N GLU A 675 -2.08 32.27 39.26
CA GLU A 675 -1.27 32.82 40.39
C GLU A 675 0.24 32.76 40.10
N ASP A 676 0.70 31.68 39.46
CA ASP A 676 2.08 31.48 38.99
C ASP A 676 2.39 32.22 37.67
N TRP A 677 1.35 32.67 36.96
CA TRP A 677 1.46 33.43 35.71
C TRP A 677 0.47 34.61 35.69
N PRO A 678 0.70 35.65 36.50
CA PRO A 678 -0.26 36.76 36.71
C PRO A 678 -0.39 37.70 35.51
N TRP A 679 0.35 37.45 34.43
CA TRP A 679 0.42 38.27 33.21
C TRP A 679 -0.46 37.74 32.05
N GLY A 680 -1.09 36.57 32.20
CA GLY A 680 -2.04 36.05 31.21
C GLY A 680 -3.36 36.83 31.16
N PHE A 681 -4.20 36.56 30.14
CA PHE A 681 -5.50 37.24 30.00
C PHE A 681 -6.52 36.71 31.02
N SER A 682 -7.41 37.58 31.52
CA SER A 682 -8.56 37.14 32.33
C SER A 682 -9.59 36.43 31.45
N GLU A 683 -10.42 35.56 32.03
CA GLU A 683 -11.52 34.91 31.31
C GLU A 683 -12.46 35.93 30.65
N THR A 684 -12.71 37.07 31.30
CA THR A 684 -13.49 38.19 30.74
C THR A 684 -12.86 38.78 29.48
N SER A 685 -11.55 39.00 29.47
CA SER A 685 -10.85 39.44 28.26
C SER A 685 -10.91 38.36 27.18
N ILE A 686 -10.62 37.11 27.52
CA ILE A 686 -10.64 35.98 26.58
C ILE A 686 -12.03 35.82 25.93
N ALA A 687 -13.11 35.97 26.70
CA ALA A 687 -14.48 35.94 26.17
C ALA A 687 -14.73 37.07 25.16
N GLN A 688 -14.30 38.31 25.45
CA GLN A 688 -14.39 39.44 24.52
C GLN A 688 -13.59 39.20 23.23
N PHE A 689 -12.34 38.72 23.33
CA PHE A 689 -11.53 38.35 22.17
C PHE A 689 -12.20 37.25 21.32
N THR A 690 -12.78 36.24 21.97
CA THR A 690 -13.42 35.10 21.29
C THR A 690 -14.70 35.53 20.57
N SER A 691 -15.55 36.34 21.21
CA SER A 691 -16.75 36.87 20.57
C SER A 691 -16.44 37.73 19.35
N ALA A 692 -15.50 38.68 19.47
CA ALA A 692 -15.12 39.55 18.35
C ALA A 692 -14.50 38.78 17.17
N ALA A 693 -13.74 37.70 17.44
CA ALA A 693 -13.17 36.84 16.40
C ALA A 693 -14.24 35.98 15.68
N LEU A 694 -15.25 35.51 16.41
CA LEU A 694 -16.38 34.76 15.84
C LEU A 694 -17.30 35.67 15.00
N GLU A 695 -17.61 36.87 15.49
CA GLU A 695 -18.38 37.89 14.77
C GLU A 695 -17.68 38.35 13.48
N SER A 696 -16.34 38.24 13.43
CA SER A 696 -15.51 38.56 12.25
C SER A 696 -15.27 37.36 11.30
N GLY A 697 -15.92 36.22 11.52
CA GLY A 697 -15.89 35.07 10.61
C GLY A 697 -14.60 34.23 10.61
N ILE A 698 -13.81 34.24 11.70
CA ILE A 698 -12.55 33.49 11.78
C ILE A 698 -12.82 32.04 12.25
N GLU A 699 -12.84 31.09 11.32
CA GLU A 699 -13.00 29.66 11.63
C GLU A 699 -11.75 29.01 12.26
N SER A 700 -11.67 29.12 13.58
CA SER A 700 -10.94 28.26 14.52
C SER A 700 -9.41 28.41 14.67
N ILE A 701 -8.99 28.47 15.93
CA ILE A 701 -7.61 28.26 16.39
C ILE A 701 -7.38 26.74 16.52
N THR A 702 -6.28 26.23 15.96
CA THR A 702 -5.94 24.79 16.02
C THR A 702 -5.80 24.30 17.47
N LYS A 703 -6.66 23.34 17.85
CA LYS A 703 -6.77 22.80 19.21
C LYS A 703 -5.52 22.04 19.67
N THR A 704 -5.01 22.40 20.84
CA THR A 704 -4.29 21.46 21.71
C THR A 704 -5.29 20.49 22.36
N ASP A 705 -4.89 19.22 22.47
CA ASP A 705 -5.66 18.08 23.02
C ASP A 705 -7.02 17.75 22.36
N SER A 706 -6.96 17.19 21.16
CA SER A 706 -8.08 16.45 20.53
C SER A 706 -8.57 15.23 21.33
N LEU A 707 -7.74 14.64 22.19
CA LEU A 707 -8.07 13.45 23.00
C LEU A 707 -8.62 13.74 24.41
N ARG A 708 -8.88 15.01 24.76
CA ARG A 708 -9.42 15.39 26.09
C ARG A 708 -10.83 14.86 26.36
N GLY A 709 -11.66 14.75 25.31
CA GLY A 709 -13.06 14.32 25.43
C GLY A 709 -13.26 12.82 25.60
N ILE A 710 -12.23 12.00 25.41
CA ILE A 710 -12.36 10.53 25.48
C ILE A 710 -12.25 10.07 26.95
N PRO A 711 -13.22 9.28 27.45
CA PRO A 711 -13.22 8.78 28.82
C PRO A 711 -12.11 7.73 29.07
N GLY A 712 -11.84 7.43 30.33
CA GLY A 712 -10.82 6.45 30.73
C GLY A 712 -10.13 6.79 32.05
N PRO A 713 -9.32 5.87 32.61
CA PRO A 713 -8.70 6.02 33.93
C PRO A 713 -7.83 7.27 34.03
N PHE A 714 -7.88 7.98 35.16
CA PHE A 714 -7.19 9.26 35.34
C PHE A 714 -5.69 9.18 35.02
N LEU A 715 -4.98 8.21 35.60
CA LEU A 715 -3.53 8.04 35.37
C LEU A 715 -3.20 7.70 33.91
N ALA A 716 -4.05 6.92 33.23
CA ALA A 716 -3.86 6.54 31.83
C ALA A 716 -3.86 7.75 30.87
N LYS A 717 -4.54 8.84 31.23
CA LYS A 717 -4.55 10.08 30.43
C LYS A 717 -3.20 10.81 30.44
N TRP A 718 -2.36 10.57 31.46
CA TRP A 718 -1.10 11.28 31.69
C TRP A 718 0.15 10.40 31.52
N THR A 719 0.05 9.09 31.72
CA THR A 719 1.19 8.18 31.64
C THR A 719 0.80 6.77 31.18
N ASN A 720 1.70 6.09 30.45
CA ASN A 720 1.58 4.67 30.14
C ASN A 720 1.78 3.77 31.38
N LEU A 721 2.30 4.30 32.50
CA LEU A 721 2.63 3.51 33.71
C LEU A 721 1.43 2.71 34.24
N TRP A 722 0.22 3.27 34.18
CA TRP A 722 -1.00 2.55 34.56
C TRP A 722 -1.21 1.28 33.73
N LEU A 723 -1.02 1.38 32.40
CA LEU A 723 -1.16 0.26 31.47
C LEU A 723 -0.04 -0.79 31.69
N ILE A 724 1.19 -0.34 31.93
CA ILE A 724 2.36 -1.19 32.20
C ILE A 724 2.18 -2.02 33.48
N LEU A 725 1.68 -1.40 34.57
CA LEU A 725 1.36 -2.14 35.81
C LEU A 725 0.27 -3.19 35.58
N LEU A 726 -0.70 -2.87 34.72
CA LEU A 726 -1.79 -3.77 34.36
C LEU A 726 -1.32 -4.95 33.49
N ASP A 727 -0.43 -4.71 32.50
CA ASP A 727 0.22 -5.76 31.68
C ASP A 727 0.98 -6.76 32.56
N ASN A 728 1.78 -6.26 33.51
CA ASN A 728 2.55 -7.09 34.45
C ASN A 728 1.66 -7.84 35.46
N SER A 729 0.45 -7.35 35.75
CA SER A 729 -0.51 -8.06 36.63
C SER A 729 -1.18 -9.26 35.97
N GLY A 730 -1.14 -9.36 34.63
CA GLY A 730 -1.80 -10.43 33.89
C GLY A 730 -3.33 -10.31 33.82
N LYS A 731 -3.88 -9.10 34.03
CA LYS A 731 -5.32 -8.82 34.08
C LYS A 731 -5.77 -7.72 33.10
N ARG A 732 -4.98 -7.48 32.04
CA ARG A 732 -5.24 -6.38 31.11
C ARG A 732 -6.55 -6.57 30.38
N SER A 733 -6.74 -7.72 29.76
CA SER A 733 -7.89 -7.95 28.89
C SER A 733 -9.20 -7.82 29.68
N GLU A 734 -9.26 -8.37 30.90
CA GLU A 734 -10.41 -8.21 31.78
C GLU A 734 -10.67 -6.76 32.21
N THR A 735 -9.63 -6.03 32.61
CA THR A 735 -9.77 -4.65 33.07
C THR A 735 -10.21 -3.73 31.93
N LEU A 736 -9.67 -3.90 30.72
CA LEU A 736 -10.14 -3.17 29.55
C LEU A 736 -11.58 -3.53 29.19
N HIS A 737 -12.00 -4.79 29.37
CA HIS A 737 -13.39 -5.20 29.19
C HIS A 737 -14.35 -4.52 30.20
N LYS A 738 -13.94 -4.46 31.48
CA LYS A 738 -14.69 -3.75 32.54
C LYS A 738 -14.78 -2.25 32.23
N LEU A 739 -13.68 -1.62 31.79
CA LEU A 739 -13.67 -0.20 31.38
C LEU A 739 -14.54 0.08 30.16
N HIS A 740 -14.63 -0.83 29.18
CA HIS A 740 -15.56 -0.69 28.06
C HIS A 740 -17.03 -0.82 28.49
N LYS A 741 -17.33 -1.65 29.50
CA LYS A 741 -18.67 -1.70 30.12
C LYS A 741 -19.01 -0.43 30.92
N GLU A 742 -18.02 0.24 31.52
CA GLU A 742 -18.18 1.45 32.34
C GLU A 742 -18.24 2.76 31.52
N TYR A 743 -17.31 2.93 30.57
CA TYR A 743 -17.09 4.18 29.83
C TYR A 743 -17.58 4.14 28.37
N GLY A 744 -18.03 2.97 27.88
CA GLY A 744 -18.58 2.81 26.54
C GLY A 744 -17.57 2.35 25.47
N PRO A 745 -17.89 2.50 24.18
CA PRO A 745 -17.21 1.81 23.09
C PRO A 745 -15.79 2.30 22.80
N VAL A 746 -15.39 3.47 23.31
CA VAL A 746 -14.07 4.07 23.09
C VAL A 746 -13.51 4.61 24.40
N ILE A 747 -12.33 4.11 24.80
CA ILE A 747 -11.65 4.48 26.05
C ILE A 747 -10.19 4.84 25.80
N ARG A 748 -9.66 5.80 26.58
CA ARG A 748 -8.26 6.22 26.54
C ARG A 748 -7.46 5.43 27.58
N ILE A 749 -6.49 4.66 27.11
CA ILE A 749 -5.68 3.71 27.91
C ILE A 749 -4.20 4.13 28.04
N GLY A 750 -3.83 5.24 27.41
CA GLY A 750 -2.52 5.88 27.50
C GLY A 750 -2.59 7.31 26.95
N PRO A 751 -1.52 8.13 27.07
CA PRO A 751 -1.53 9.52 26.62
C PRO A 751 -1.93 9.66 25.15
N ASN A 752 -1.38 8.80 24.28
CA ASN A 752 -1.74 8.70 22.86
C ASN A 752 -2.26 7.30 22.49
N GLN A 753 -2.99 6.62 23.40
CA GLN A 753 -3.50 5.26 23.17
C GLN A 753 -5.01 5.15 23.42
N LEU A 754 -5.73 4.61 22.45
CA LEU A 754 -7.18 4.37 22.49
C LEU A 754 -7.50 2.88 22.31
N SER A 755 -8.46 2.39 23.09
CA SER A 755 -9.08 1.09 22.92
C SER A 755 -10.52 1.27 22.43
N PHE A 756 -10.92 0.43 21.49
CA PHE A 756 -12.24 0.40 20.86
C PHE A 756 -12.87 -0.99 21.04
N SER A 757 -14.20 -1.05 21.16
CA SER A 757 -14.94 -2.30 21.35
C SER A 757 -16.10 -2.54 20.39
N SER A 758 -16.28 -1.68 19.37
CA SER A 758 -17.38 -1.83 18.42
C SER A 758 -16.99 -2.64 17.17
N ARG A 759 -18.00 -3.25 16.54
CA ARG A 759 -17.85 -3.95 15.26
C ARG A 759 -17.34 -3.02 14.15
N GLN A 760 -17.78 -1.77 14.14
CA GLN A 760 -17.35 -0.77 13.16
C GLN A 760 -15.87 -0.40 13.35
N ALA A 761 -15.43 -0.09 14.58
CA ALA A 761 -14.03 0.23 14.84
C ALA A 761 -13.08 -0.93 14.48
N MET A 762 -13.52 -2.17 14.69
CA MET A 762 -12.77 -3.34 14.23
C MET A 762 -12.61 -3.37 12.70
N HIS A 763 -13.63 -2.99 11.92
CA HIS A 763 -13.50 -2.89 10.46
C HIS A 763 -12.65 -1.70 10.03
N ASP A 764 -12.83 -0.52 10.64
CA ASP A 764 -12.04 0.68 10.35
C ASP A 764 -10.55 0.47 10.61
N ILE A 765 -10.19 -0.18 11.72
CA ILE A 765 -8.80 -0.41 12.12
C ILE A 765 -8.16 -1.58 11.35
N TYR A 766 -8.88 -2.68 11.09
CA TYR A 766 -8.29 -3.95 10.64
C TYR A 766 -8.74 -4.48 9.27
N SER A 767 -9.58 -3.76 8.51
CA SER A 767 -9.97 -4.17 7.15
C SER A 767 -8.80 -4.13 6.15
N GLY A 768 -8.97 -4.79 4.99
CA GLY A 768 -7.94 -4.88 3.95
C GLY A 768 -7.50 -3.54 3.33
N ASN A 769 -8.35 -2.51 3.45
CA ASN A 769 -8.13 -1.14 2.96
C ASN A 769 -7.72 -0.16 4.08
N SER A 770 -7.46 -0.66 5.30
CA SER A 770 -7.07 0.18 6.43
C SER A 770 -5.65 0.74 6.24
N ASN A 771 -5.53 2.07 6.34
CA ASN A 771 -4.25 2.78 6.34
C ASN A 771 -3.48 2.66 7.68
N TYR A 772 -4.00 1.90 8.65
CA TYR A 772 -3.42 1.75 9.99
C TYR A 772 -2.40 0.61 10.02
N VAL A 773 -1.11 0.96 10.14
CA VAL A 773 0.01 0.01 10.04
C VAL A 773 0.28 -0.76 11.35
N LYS A 774 0.79 -2.00 11.22
CA LYS A 774 1.33 -2.83 12.33
C LYS A 774 2.82 -2.53 12.50
N ALA A 775 3.34 -2.67 13.72
CA ALA A 775 4.79 -2.68 13.98
C ALA A 775 5.53 -3.80 13.20
N PRO A 776 6.83 -3.67 12.88
CA PRO A 776 7.42 -4.30 11.69
C PRO A 776 7.61 -5.83 11.64
N ALA A 777 7.36 -6.58 12.72
CA ALA A 777 8.08 -7.83 13.00
C ALA A 777 7.38 -9.18 12.66
N TYR A 778 6.68 -9.35 11.52
CA TYR A 778 5.95 -10.61 11.22
C TYR A 778 5.77 -10.99 9.72
N GLY A 779 6.03 -12.26 9.34
CA GLY A 779 5.66 -12.95 8.07
C GLY A 779 6.07 -14.45 8.05
N ALA A 780 5.65 -15.38 7.17
CA ALA A 780 4.63 -15.45 6.10
C ALA A 780 4.14 -16.94 5.90
N PRO A 781 2.94 -17.23 5.32
CA PRO A 781 2.21 -18.51 5.56
C PRO A 781 2.71 -19.81 4.91
N ALA A 782 2.35 -20.93 5.55
CA ALA A 782 2.70 -22.32 5.18
C ALA A 782 1.56 -23.11 4.51
N SER A 783 1.90 -24.26 3.90
CA SER A 783 0.99 -25.12 3.14
C SER A 783 0.45 -26.31 3.96
N VAL A 784 -0.85 -26.28 4.27
CA VAL A 784 -1.57 -27.23 5.14
C VAL A 784 -1.42 -28.71 4.75
N ALA A 785 -1.47 -29.04 3.46
CA ALA A 785 -1.43 -30.44 3.01
C ALA A 785 -0.08 -31.15 3.22
N GLN A 786 0.98 -30.40 3.54
CA GLN A 786 2.29 -30.97 3.88
C GLN A 786 2.46 -31.19 5.39
N VAL A 787 1.51 -30.71 6.20
CA VAL A 787 1.55 -30.71 7.67
C VAL A 787 0.69 -31.83 8.27
N GLU A 788 -0.36 -32.27 7.58
CA GLU A 788 -1.28 -33.32 8.05
C GLU A 788 -0.60 -34.61 8.54
N PRO A 789 0.44 -35.16 7.88
CA PRO A 789 1.12 -36.36 8.38
C PRO A 789 1.84 -36.12 9.72
N ILE A 790 2.43 -34.94 9.92
CA ILE A 790 3.11 -34.54 11.15
C ILE A 790 2.09 -34.39 12.29
N VAL A 791 0.96 -33.73 12.02
CA VAL A 791 -0.14 -33.62 12.99
C VAL A 791 -0.69 -34.99 13.35
N SER A 792 -0.92 -35.87 12.37
CA SER A 792 -1.42 -37.23 12.59
C SER A 792 -0.44 -38.08 13.43
N GLU A 793 0.86 -37.98 13.16
CA GLU A 793 1.89 -38.67 13.94
C GLU A 793 1.89 -38.25 15.41
N HIS A 794 1.96 -36.94 15.69
CA HIS A 794 2.02 -36.44 17.06
C HIS A 794 0.67 -36.58 17.80
N VAL A 795 -0.46 -36.47 17.11
CA VAL A 795 -1.78 -36.84 17.66
C VAL A 795 -1.85 -38.32 18.00
N SER A 796 -1.25 -39.22 17.20
CA SER A 796 -1.15 -40.64 17.58
C SER A 796 -0.36 -40.81 18.87
N LYS A 797 0.81 -40.17 18.98
CA LYS A 797 1.66 -40.25 20.18
C LYS A 797 0.92 -39.75 21.42
N LEU A 798 0.15 -38.67 21.31
CA LEU A 798 -0.71 -38.21 22.41
C LEU A 798 -1.80 -39.25 22.77
N VAL A 799 -2.45 -39.87 21.78
CA VAL A 799 -3.43 -40.94 22.03
C VAL A 799 -2.79 -42.16 22.70
N ASP A 800 -1.59 -42.58 22.30
CA ASP A 800 -0.85 -43.67 22.93
C ASP A 800 -0.43 -43.34 24.39
N ALA A 801 -0.02 -42.11 24.65
CA ALA A 801 0.30 -41.63 26.00
C ALA A 801 -0.94 -41.53 26.91
N LEU A 802 -2.09 -41.09 26.36
CA LEU A 802 -3.38 -41.07 27.05
C LEU A 802 -3.88 -42.49 27.36
N GLU A 803 -3.72 -43.44 26.44
CA GLU A 803 -4.04 -44.84 26.65
C GLU A 803 -3.17 -45.47 27.75
N SER A 804 -1.88 -45.11 27.80
CA SER A 804 -0.94 -45.52 28.85
C SER A 804 -1.28 -44.94 30.23
N ASN A 805 -1.99 -43.81 30.27
CA ASN A 805 -2.44 -43.12 31.47
C ASN A 805 -3.97 -43.21 31.70
N ILE A 806 -4.63 -44.19 31.09
CA ILE A 806 -6.08 -44.36 31.18
C ILE A 806 -6.59 -44.46 32.63
N ALA A 807 -7.74 -43.83 32.90
CA ALA A 807 -8.37 -43.66 34.20
C ALA A 807 -7.55 -42.91 35.27
N ARG A 808 -6.33 -42.45 34.98
CA ARG A 808 -5.55 -41.58 35.88
C ARG A 808 -5.91 -40.10 35.66
N PRO A 809 -5.86 -39.25 36.70
CA PRO A 809 -5.86 -37.80 36.52
C PRO A 809 -4.53 -37.33 35.91
N VAL A 810 -4.59 -36.59 34.81
CA VAL A 810 -3.44 -36.14 34.01
C VAL A 810 -3.55 -34.63 33.78
N ASP A 811 -2.42 -33.90 33.86
CA ASP A 811 -2.38 -32.46 33.60
C ASP A 811 -2.36 -32.16 32.09
N MET A 812 -3.56 -31.99 31.52
CA MET A 812 -3.73 -31.80 30.09
C MET A 812 -3.30 -30.44 29.58
N LEU A 813 -3.14 -29.43 30.45
CA LEU A 813 -2.49 -28.18 30.04
C LEU A 813 -1.09 -28.47 29.51
N LEU A 814 -0.32 -29.26 30.27
CA LEU A 814 1.02 -29.63 29.86
C LEU A 814 1.03 -30.54 28.62
N TRP A 815 0.18 -31.57 28.56
CA TRP A 815 0.16 -32.49 27.41
C TRP A 815 -0.26 -31.81 26.10
N PHE A 816 -1.20 -30.88 26.12
CA PHE A 816 -1.57 -30.12 24.93
C PHE A 816 -0.50 -29.10 24.51
N ARG A 817 0.20 -28.45 25.46
CA ARG A 817 1.39 -27.63 25.15
C ARG A 817 2.52 -28.47 24.56
N MET A 818 2.74 -29.70 25.06
CA MET A 818 3.72 -30.63 24.48
C MET A 818 3.35 -31.10 23.08
N LEU A 819 2.07 -31.40 22.80
CA LEU A 819 1.59 -31.70 21.44
C LEU A 819 1.86 -30.53 20.49
N ALA A 820 1.41 -29.32 20.85
CA ALA A 820 1.58 -28.14 20.03
C ALA A 820 3.08 -27.82 19.79
N LEU A 821 3.93 -28.02 20.80
CA LEU A 821 5.39 -27.90 20.67
C LEU A 821 5.98 -28.95 19.73
N ASP A 822 5.66 -30.23 19.87
CA ASP A 822 6.18 -31.29 18.99
C ASP A 822 5.74 -31.06 17.53
N VAL A 823 4.47 -30.75 17.29
CA VAL A 823 3.96 -30.40 15.95
C VAL A 823 4.64 -29.16 15.38
N THR A 824 4.67 -28.06 16.13
CA THR A 824 5.22 -26.78 15.66
C THR A 824 6.73 -26.90 15.41
N SER A 825 7.48 -27.54 16.30
CA SER A 825 8.93 -27.73 16.11
C SER A 825 9.26 -28.61 14.91
N ASP A 826 8.50 -29.68 14.66
CA ASP A 826 8.73 -30.53 13.49
C ASP A 826 8.47 -29.77 12.17
N ILE A 827 7.41 -28.95 12.13
CA ILE A 827 7.07 -28.10 10.97
C ILE A 827 8.14 -27.01 10.69
N PHE A 828 8.56 -26.28 11.74
CA PHE A 828 9.38 -25.06 11.60
C PHE A 828 10.88 -25.28 11.81
N LEU A 829 11.30 -26.40 12.42
CA LEU A 829 12.70 -26.77 12.66
C LEU A 829 13.13 -28.05 11.93
N GLY A 830 12.20 -28.80 11.32
CA GLY A 830 12.46 -30.10 10.70
C GLY A 830 12.80 -31.21 11.69
N LYS A 831 12.52 -31.01 12.99
CA LYS A 831 12.68 -31.98 14.08
C LYS A 831 11.74 -31.63 15.25
N SER A 832 11.12 -32.65 15.86
CA SER A 832 10.37 -32.52 17.11
C SER A 832 11.30 -32.59 18.35
N PHE A 833 10.84 -32.05 19.49
CA PHE A 833 11.53 -32.16 20.79
C PHE A 833 11.30 -33.52 21.48
N LYS A 834 10.43 -34.37 20.92
CA LYS A 834 10.04 -35.70 21.41
C LYS A 834 9.44 -35.65 22.82
N CYS A 835 8.69 -34.60 23.12
CA CYS A 835 8.09 -34.38 24.43
C CYS A 835 7.03 -35.44 24.74
N LEU A 836 6.21 -35.78 23.75
CA LEU A 836 5.20 -36.83 23.84
C LEU A 836 5.83 -38.24 23.98
N GLU A 837 6.96 -38.51 23.32
CA GLU A 837 7.67 -39.81 23.41
C GLU A 837 8.37 -39.98 24.76
N ASN A 838 8.92 -38.90 25.33
CA ASN A 838 9.67 -38.92 26.59
C ASN A 838 8.78 -38.69 27.83
N GLU A 839 7.50 -38.41 27.64
CA GLU A 839 6.50 -38.01 28.65
C GLU A 839 6.98 -36.87 29.59
N LYS A 840 7.78 -35.92 29.07
CA LYS A 840 8.47 -34.91 29.89
C LYS A 840 8.49 -33.51 29.27
N PRO A 841 8.20 -32.45 30.07
CA PRO A 841 8.32 -31.07 29.63
C PRO A 841 9.80 -30.72 29.34
N PRO A 842 10.13 -30.15 28.17
CA PRO A 842 11.43 -29.58 27.91
C PRO A 842 11.57 -28.19 28.53
N PRO A 843 12.78 -27.70 28.85
CA PRO A 843 13.01 -26.38 29.45
C PRO A 843 12.44 -25.21 28.64
N ILE A 844 12.31 -25.34 27.31
CA ILE A 844 11.75 -24.31 26.42
C ILE A 844 10.31 -23.91 26.80
N LEU A 845 9.50 -24.80 27.40
CA LEU A 845 8.15 -24.43 27.87
C LEU A 845 8.19 -23.49 29.08
N HIS A 846 9.16 -23.65 29.98
CA HIS A 846 9.36 -22.73 31.11
C HIS A 846 9.89 -21.38 30.61
N ASP A 847 10.84 -21.39 29.66
CA ASP A 847 11.34 -20.15 29.07
C ASP A 847 10.23 -19.39 28.34
N LEU A 848 9.33 -20.10 27.65
CA LEU A 848 8.16 -19.53 26.98
C LEU A 848 7.24 -18.75 27.94
N ASP A 849 6.99 -19.30 29.14
CA ASP A 849 6.19 -18.65 30.19
C ASP A 849 6.83 -17.34 30.73
N GLU A 850 8.17 -17.24 30.68
CA GLU A 850 8.94 -16.08 31.16
C GLU A 850 9.24 -15.03 30.07
N VAL A 851 9.25 -15.41 28.79
CA VAL A 851 9.67 -14.56 27.65
C VAL A 851 8.91 -13.23 27.58
N PHE A 852 7.58 -13.23 27.61
CA PHE A 852 6.81 -11.98 27.52
C PHE A 852 7.04 -11.08 28.74
N PRO A 853 6.86 -11.54 29.99
CA PRO A 853 7.16 -10.74 31.18
C PRO A 853 8.58 -10.13 31.16
N ALA A 854 9.59 -10.89 30.73
CA ALA A 854 10.96 -10.39 30.61
C ALA A 854 11.08 -9.28 29.55
N TYR A 855 10.55 -9.48 28.33
CA TYR A 855 10.58 -8.45 27.28
C TYR A 855 9.74 -7.21 27.61
N TRP A 856 8.63 -7.35 28.33
CA TRP A 856 7.88 -6.19 28.82
C TRP A 856 8.71 -5.33 29.79
N ILE A 857 9.50 -5.94 30.68
CA ILE A 857 10.41 -5.20 31.56
C ILE A 857 11.56 -4.57 30.76
N GLU A 858 12.13 -5.29 29.80
CA GLU A 858 13.19 -4.77 28.93
C GLU A 858 12.75 -3.54 28.11
N TRP A 859 11.61 -3.64 27.41
CA TRP A 859 11.10 -2.56 26.56
C TRP A 859 10.66 -1.33 27.35
N GLN A 860 10.07 -1.49 28.54
CA GLN A 860 9.59 -0.37 29.35
C GLN A 860 10.69 0.25 30.21
N PHE A 861 11.70 -0.54 30.64
CA PHE A 861 12.75 -0.08 31.54
C PHE A 861 14.16 -0.54 31.09
N PRO A 862 14.63 -0.19 29.87
CA PRO A 862 15.86 -0.74 29.28
C PRO A 862 17.14 -0.38 30.05
N VAL A 863 17.13 0.66 30.90
CA VAL A 863 18.25 0.95 31.81
C VAL A 863 18.19 0.06 33.06
N PHE A 864 17.01 -0.12 33.65
CA PHE A 864 16.81 -0.98 34.81
C PHE A 864 17.07 -2.45 34.48
N PHE A 865 16.59 -2.93 33.33
CA PHE A 865 16.84 -4.30 32.84
C PHE A 865 18.35 -4.58 32.69
N ARG A 866 19.11 -3.62 32.16
CA ARG A 866 20.59 -3.69 32.10
C ARG A 866 21.25 -3.72 33.48
N LEU A 867 20.65 -3.11 34.51
CA LEU A 867 21.12 -3.24 35.90
C LEU A 867 20.75 -4.60 36.50
N LEU A 868 19.57 -5.15 36.21
CA LEU A 868 19.18 -6.51 36.65
C LEU A 868 20.14 -7.58 36.11
N LEU A 869 20.63 -7.43 34.87
CA LEU A 869 21.64 -8.31 34.28
C LEU A 869 22.97 -8.33 35.06
N LEU A 870 23.27 -7.31 35.87
CA LEU A 870 24.48 -7.27 36.73
C LEU A 870 24.27 -7.94 38.09
N VAL A 871 23.03 -8.28 38.48
CA VAL A 871 22.72 -8.89 39.79
C VAL A 871 22.96 -10.41 39.71
N PRO A 872 23.93 -10.99 40.45
CA PRO A 872 24.32 -12.39 40.32
C PRO A 872 23.37 -13.35 41.08
N HIS A 873 22.06 -13.20 40.89
CA HIS A 873 21.03 -14.01 41.54
C HIS A 873 20.40 -15.00 40.55
N LYS A 874 20.57 -16.31 40.80
CA LYS A 874 20.28 -17.38 39.83
C LYS A 874 18.86 -17.34 39.25
N GLN A 875 17.83 -17.23 40.09
CA GLN A 875 16.43 -17.22 39.65
C GLN A 875 16.08 -15.94 38.87
N LEU A 876 16.68 -14.81 39.24
CA LEU A 876 16.50 -13.54 38.53
C LEU A 876 17.16 -13.59 37.15
N GLN A 877 18.39 -14.11 37.09
CA GLN A 877 19.15 -14.32 35.85
C GLN A 877 18.44 -15.32 34.92
N ASN A 878 17.87 -16.41 35.46
CA ASN A 878 17.02 -17.31 34.70
C ASN A 878 15.86 -16.54 34.06
N PHE A 879 15.06 -15.81 34.85
CA PHE A 879 13.93 -15.05 34.34
C PHE A 879 14.31 -14.02 33.27
N ILE A 880 15.24 -13.10 33.56
CA ILE A 880 15.60 -12.01 32.61
C ILE A 880 16.36 -12.50 31.37
N THR A 881 16.95 -13.70 31.39
CA THR A 881 17.59 -14.29 30.19
C THR A 881 16.71 -15.29 29.45
N ALA A 882 15.44 -15.44 29.82
CA ALA A 882 14.50 -16.34 29.12
C ALA A 882 14.39 -16.03 27.62
N GLY A 883 14.24 -14.75 27.23
CA GLY A 883 14.25 -14.33 25.82
C GLY A 883 15.54 -14.71 25.07
N HIS A 884 16.69 -14.57 25.71
CA HIS A 884 17.99 -14.97 25.14
C HIS A 884 18.10 -16.50 24.95
N ARG A 885 17.60 -17.30 25.91
CA ARG A 885 17.55 -18.78 25.78
C ARG A 885 16.57 -19.20 24.70
N PHE A 886 15.41 -18.56 24.64
CA PHE A 886 14.38 -18.84 23.64
C PHE A 886 14.90 -18.58 22.21
N TYR A 887 15.56 -17.43 21.99
CA TYR A 887 16.28 -17.15 20.74
C TYR A 887 17.36 -18.20 20.43
N LYS A 888 18.13 -18.58 21.46
CA LYS A 888 19.20 -19.58 21.33
C LYS A 888 18.68 -20.94 20.85
N TYR A 889 17.49 -21.39 21.29
CA TYR A 889 16.90 -22.64 20.79
C TYR A 889 16.63 -22.59 19.27
N GLY A 890 16.11 -21.47 18.76
CA GLY A 890 15.94 -21.26 17.32
C GLY A 890 17.28 -21.27 16.58
N ALA A 891 18.29 -20.58 17.11
CA ALA A 891 19.63 -20.52 16.52
C ALA A 891 20.33 -21.89 16.49
N GLU A 892 20.27 -22.66 17.58
CA GLU A 892 20.83 -24.01 17.64
C GLU A 892 20.09 -24.98 16.71
N ALA A 893 18.77 -24.87 16.60
CA ALA A 893 17.99 -25.68 15.68
C ALA A 893 18.28 -25.36 14.21
N PHE A 894 18.39 -24.08 13.84
CA PHE A 894 18.82 -23.66 12.52
C PHE A 894 20.22 -24.19 12.16
N ASN A 895 21.20 -24.01 13.04
CA ASN A 895 22.57 -24.47 12.80
C ASN A 895 22.65 -26.00 12.67
N ASP A 896 21.97 -26.75 13.53
CA ASP A 896 21.87 -28.21 13.45
C ASP A 896 21.17 -28.67 12.14
N TYR A 897 20.13 -27.95 11.70
CA TYR A 897 19.46 -28.20 10.43
C TYR A 897 20.41 -28.00 9.23
N ILE A 898 21.14 -26.87 9.18
CA ILE A 898 22.15 -26.60 8.13
C ILE A 898 23.27 -27.65 8.15
N CYS A 899 23.76 -28.05 9.32
CA CYS A 899 24.79 -29.08 9.45
C CYS A 899 24.33 -30.46 8.95
N ARG A 900 23.06 -30.83 9.13
CA ARG A 900 22.52 -32.14 8.72
C ARG A 900 22.13 -32.22 7.25
N TYR A 901 21.56 -31.15 6.72
CA TYR A 901 20.88 -31.17 5.41
C TYR A 901 21.52 -30.27 4.35
N GLY A 902 22.49 -29.44 4.74
CA GLY A 902 23.10 -28.43 3.87
C GLY A 902 22.14 -27.28 3.56
N ARG A 903 22.64 -26.29 2.81
CA ARG A 903 21.82 -25.15 2.36
C ARG A 903 21.02 -25.49 1.10
N ASP A 904 21.60 -26.28 0.21
CA ASP A 904 21.04 -26.69 -1.08
C ASP A 904 20.22 -28.01 -0.99
N GLY A 905 19.65 -28.30 0.19
CA GLY A 905 19.00 -29.57 0.51
C GLY A 905 17.68 -29.80 -0.24
N SER A 906 17.42 -31.05 -0.65
CA SER A 906 16.22 -31.46 -1.40
C SER A 906 14.94 -31.61 -0.54
N ARG A 907 14.99 -31.18 0.72
CA ARG A 907 13.86 -31.27 1.67
C ARG A 907 12.71 -30.34 1.26
N ARG A 908 11.50 -30.66 1.72
CA ARG A 908 10.25 -29.96 1.33
C ARG A 908 9.50 -29.32 2.51
N ASP A 909 10.08 -29.37 3.71
CA ASP A 909 9.57 -28.67 4.89
C ASP A 909 9.69 -27.15 4.75
N LEU A 910 9.18 -26.42 5.74
CA LEU A 910 9.08 -24.97 5.65
C LEU A 910 10.43 -24.27 5.88
N LEU A 911 11.27 -24.82 6.76
CA LEU A 911 12.61 -24.30 7.02
C LEU A 911 13.49 -24.38 5.76
N GLN A 912 13.46 -25.51 5.03
CA GLN A 912 14.17 -25.59 3.75
C GLN A 912 13.75 -24.50 2.76
N LYS A 913 12.46 -24.13 2.71
CA LYS A 913 11.96 -23.08 1.81
C LYS A 913 12.39 -21.68 2.24
N MET A 914 12.56 -21.43 3.54
CA MET A 914 13.12 -20.17 4.04
C MET A 914 14.62 -20.06 3.73
N ILE A 915 15.35 -21.18 3.75
CA ILE A 915 16.79 -21.25 3.44
C ILE A 915 17.07 -21.17 1.93
N ALA A 916 16.26 -21.84 1.11
CA ALA A 916 16.52 -22.05 -0.32
C ALA A 916 16.00 -20.93 -1.24
N VAL A 917 15.75 -19.72 -0.72
CA VAL A 917 15.37 -18.56 -1.55
C VAL A 917 16.50 -18.27 -2.54
N SER A 918 16.15 -18.26 -3.83
CA SER A 918 17.11 -18.55 -4.91
C SER A 918 18.17 -17.47 -5.11
N ARG A 919 19.38 -17.90 -5.48
CA ARG A 919 20.53 -17.03 -5.85
C ARG A 919 20.45 -16.55 -7.31
N GLU A 920 19.25 -16.33 -7.85
CA GLU A 920 19.06 -15.94 -9.25
C GLU A 920 18.98 -14.42 -9.46
N PRO A 921 19.48 -13.88 -10.59
CA PRO A 921 19.52 -12.44 -10.83
C PRO A 921 18.12 -11.83 -11.03
N GLY A 922 17.55 -11.28 -9.96
CA GLY A 922 16.22 -10.65 -9.95
C GLY A 922 15.28 -11.14 -8.86
N GLU A 923 15.66 -12.18 -8.10
CA GLU A 923 14.97 -12.56 -6.86
C GLU A 923 15.24 -11.54 -5.73
N PRO A 924 14.32 -11.39 -4.75
CA PRO A 924 14.63 -10.65 -3.53
C PRO A 924 15.81 -11.27 -2.78
N ILE A 925 16.59 -10.44 -2.10
CA ILE A 925 17.77 -10.86 -1.32
C ILE A 925 17.34 -11.98 -0.35
N PRO A 926 18.06 -13.14 -0.33
CA PRO A 926 17.78 -14.20 0.64
C PRO A 926 17.79 -13.64 2.06
N LEU A 927 16.84 -14.06 2.89
CA LEU A 927 16.82 -13.62 4.30
C LEU A 927 18.17 -13.96 4.95
N PRO A 928 18.84 -12.99 5.61
CA PRO A 928 19.99 -13.27 6.45
C PRO A 928 19.68 -14.40 7.44
N ASP A 929 20.66 -15.26 7.74
CA ASP A 929 20.50 -16.37 8.68
C ASP A 929 19.91 -15.92 10.03
N GLN A 930 20.31 -14.74 10.50
CA GLN A 930 19.78 -14.08 11.69
C GLN A 930 18.27 -13.81 11.60
N ASP A 931 17.77 -13.34 10.45
CA ASP A 931 16.35 -13.05 10.22
C ASP A 931 15.54 -14.34 10.08
N ILE A 932 16.12 -15.39 9.45
CA ILE A 932 15.51 -16.73 9.43
C ILE A 932 15.37 -17.28 10.85
N VAL A 933 16.42 -17.15 11.68
CA VAL A 933 16.39 -17.58 13.10
C VAL A 933 15.35 -16.79 13.90
N VAL A 934 15.23 -15.47 13.69
CA VAL A 934 14.17 -14.66 14.32
C VAL A 934 12.79 -15.17 13.92
N GLU A 935 12.53 -15.36 12.62
CA GLU A 935 11.19 -15.76 12.15
C GLU A 935 10.81 -17.18 12.58
N ILE A 936 11.70 -18.18 12.52
CA ILE A 936 11.37 -19.52 13.07
C ILE A 936 11.14 -19.49 14.58
N THR A 937 11.85 -18.61 15.31
CA THR A 937 11.63 -18.42 16.75
C THR A 937 10.26 -17.79 17.02
N ASN A 938 9.85 -16.79 16.24
CA ASN A 938 8.51 -16.19 16.30
C ASN A 938 7.41 -17.20 15.97
N LEU A 939 7.65 -18.11 15.02
CA LEU A 939 6.69 -19.12 14.58
C LEU A 939 6.54 -20.25 15.60
N LEU A 940 7.64 -20.71 16.22
CA LEU A 940 7.62 -21.57 17.40
C LEU A 940 6.78 -20.95 18.51
N PHE A 941 7.13 -19.73 18.90
CA PHE A 941 6.45 -18.98 19.96
C PHE A 941 4.93 -18.90 19.74
N ALA A 942 4.51 -18.57 18.51
CA ALA A 942 3.10 -18.38 18.18
C ALA A 942 2.29 -19.69 18.17
N GLY A 943 2.90 -20.83 17.81
CA GLY A 943 2.20 -22.12 17.65
C GLY A 943 1.92 -22.88 18.95
N ILE A 944 2.79 -22.74 19.96
CA ILE A 944 2.76 -23.58 21.17
C ILE A 944 1.56 -23.26 22.08
N ASP A 945 1.57 -22.09 22.72
CA ASP A 945 0.59 -21.78 23.77
C ASP A 945 -0.79 -21.48 23.21
N THR A 946 -0.89 -20.94 22.00
CA THR A 946 -2.20 -20.58 21.43
C THR A 946 -3.03 -21.83 21.14
N THR A 947 -2.46 -22.84 20.46
CA THR A 947 -3.12 -24.11 20.18
C THR A 947 -3.26 -24.96 21.45
N GLY A 948 -2.19 -25.09 22.25
CA GLY A 948 -2.17 -25.89 23.48
C GLY A 948 -3.22 -25.43 24.50
N ASN A 949 -3.33 -24.12 24.74
CA ASN A 949 -4.30 -23.60 25.69
C ASN A 949 -5.73 -23.68 25.11
N THR A 950 -5.93 -23.52 23.81
CA THR A 950 -7.26 -23.73 23.18
C THR A 950 -7.75 -25.17 23.37
N PHE A 951 -6.90 -26.18 23.17
CA PHE A 951 -7.23 -27.57 23.51
C PHE A 951 -7.61 -27.73 24.98
N THR A 952 -6.82 -27.13 25.89
CA THR A 952 -7.04 -27.22 27.33
C THR A 952 -8.43 -26.73 27.72
N TYR A 953 -8.84 -25.55 27.24
CA TYR A 953 -10.16 -24.99 27.51
C TYR A 953 -11.29 -25.74 26.77
N LEU A 954 -11.05 -26.27 25.57
CA LEU A 954 -12.02 -27.11 24.86
C LEU A 954 -12.34 -28.40 25.63
N PHE A 955 -11.30 -29.09 26.14
CA PHE A 955 -11.47 -30.32 26.91
C PHE A 955 -12.00 -30.08 28.32
N TRP A 956 -11.68 -28.95 28.93
CA TRP A 956 -12.32 -28.48 30.17
C TRP A 956 -13.83 -28.33 29.99
N GLU A 957 -14.28 -27.62 28.95
CA GLU A 957 -15.72 -27.43 28.70
C GLU A 957 -16.42 -28.73 28.29
N LEU A 958 -15.77 -29.62 27.53
CA LEU A 958 -16.29 -30.96 27.23
C LEU A 958 -16.50 -31.82 28.49
N ALA A 959 -15.63 -31.66 29.49
CA ALA A 959 -15.77 -32.33 30.79
C ALA A 959 -16.88 -31.69 31.66
N LYS A 960 -17.02 -30.35 31.64
CA LYS A 960 -18.14 -29.63 32.30
C LYS A 960 -19.50 -29.90 31.67
N HIS A 961 -19.53 -30.18 30.37
CA HIS A 961 -20.77 -30.35 29.61
C HIS A 961 -20.91 -31.77 28.99
N PRO A 962 -21.21 -32.82 29.79
CA PRO A 962 -21.42 -34.19 29.30
C PRO A 962 -22.46 -34.33 28.17
N LYS A 963 -23.46 -33.44 28.10
CA LYS A 963 -24.43 -33.36 26.99
C LYS A 963 -23.74 -33.09 25.64
N TRP A 964 -22.82 -32.14 25.61
CA TRP A 964 -22.07 -31.77 24.40
C TRP A 964 -21.02 -32.81 24.04
N GLN A 965 -20.32 -33.35 25.04
CA GLN A 965 -19.42 -34.50 24.87
C GLN A 965 -20.15 -35.70 24.23
N LYS A 966 -21.33 -36.10 24.72
CA LYS A 966 -22.13 -37.18 24.09
C LYS A 966 -22.61 -36.84 22.68
N ARG A 967 -22.95 -35.57 22.41
CA ARG A 967 -23.39 -35.13 21.08
C ARG A 967 -22.25 -35.18 20.06
N LEU A 968 -21.07 -34.70 20.43
CA LEU A 968 -19.84 -34.79 19.63
C LEU A 968 -19.47 -36.26 19.40
N GLN A 969 -19.46 -37.09 20.45
CA GLN A 969 -19.21 -38.52 20.32
C GLN A 969 -20.14 -39.20 19.30
N LYS A 970 -21.44 -38.89 19.30
CA LYS A 970 -22.40 -39.41 18.31
C LYS A 970 -22.08 -38.96 16.88
N GLU A 971 -21.65 -37.72 16.68
CA GLU A 971 -21.21 -37.20 15.37
C GLU A 971 -19.94 -37.91 14.88
N LEU A 972 -18.94 -38.07 15.76
CA LEU A 972 -17.71 -38.83 15.48
C LEU A 972 -17.98 -40.33 15.25
N ASP A 973 -19.09 -40.87 15.76
CA ASP A 973 -19.54 -42.23 15.48
C ASP A 973 -20.16 -42.38 14.10
N ALA A 974 -20.89 -41.38 13.61
CA ALA A 974 -21.36 -41.33 12.22
C ALA A 974 -20.21 -41.11 11.21
N ALA A 975 -19.13 -40.42 11.60
CA ALA A 975 -18.00 -40.08 10.73
C ALA A 975 -17.11 -41.26 10.27
N GLY A 976 -17.34 -42.48 10.77
CA GLY A 976 -16.80 -43.72 10.16
C GLY A 976 -15.30 -44.01 10.30
N PHE A 977 -14.48 -43.12 10.86
CA PHE A 977 -13.03 -43.38 11.06
C PHE A 977 -12.73 -44.25 12.30
N GLU A 978 -11.68 -45.08 12.24
CA GLU A 978 -11.35 -46.03 13.31
C GLU A 978 -10.53 -45.43 14.46
N ARG A 979 -9.29 -44.99 14.19
CA ARG A 979 -8.32 -44.61 15.22
C ARG A 979 -7.89 -43.16 15.15
N LEU A 980 -7.37 -42.75 14.00
CA LEU A 980 -7.03 -41.36 13.70
C LEU A 980 -7.88 -40.94 12.51
N PRO A 981 -8.60 -39.81 12.57
CA PRO A 981 -9.22 -39.24 11.39
C PRO A 981 -8.14 -38.66 10.48
N ALA A 982 -8.29 -38.79 9.16
CA ALA A 982 -7.68 -37.83 8.26
C ALA A 982 -8.39 -36.48 8.44
N TYR A 983 -7.73 -35.36 8.14
CA TYR A 983 -8.34 -34.04 8.35
C TYR A 983 -9.67 -33.88 7.61
N ARG A 984 -9.78 -34.47 6.41
CA ARG A 984 -11.02 -34.50 5.61
C ARG A 984 -12.20 -35.20 6.32
N ASP A 985 -11.93 -36.14 7.21
CA ASP A 985 -12.97 -36.93 7.90
C ASP A 985 -13.59 -36.14 9.07
N VAL A 986 -12.94 -35.02 9.45
CA VAL A 986 -13.33 -34.15 10.57
C VAL A 986 -13.47 -32.68 10.19
N MET A 987 -13.21 -32.31 8.94
CA MET A 987 -13.16 -30.89 8.53
C MET A 987 -14.53 -30.21 8.49
N ASP A 988 -15.61 -30.97 8.30
CA ASP A 988 -16.98 -30.46 8.17
C ASP A 988 -17.93 -31.18 9.16
N LEU A 989 -17.61 -31.13 10.45
CA LEU A 989 -18.38 -31.75 11.53
C LEU A 989 -19.07 -30.66 12.38
N PRO A 990 -20.40 -30.43 12.23
CA PRO A 990 -21.08 -29.28 12.82
C PRO A 990 -20.96 -29.12 14.34
N VAL A 991 -21.01 -30.22 15.11
CA VAL A 991 -20.91 -30.16 16.58
C VAL A 991 -19.46 -29.95 17.03
N LEU A 992 -18.48 -30.59 16.39
CA LEU A 992 -17.06 -30.32 16.60
C LEU A 992 -16.72 -28.84 16.31
N ASP A 993 -17.22 -28.32 15.20
CA ASP A 993 -17.01 -26.93 14.80
C ASP A 993 -17.68 -25.96 15.76
N ALA A 994 -18.92 -26.23 16.16
CA ALA A 994 -19.64 -25.42 17.14
C ALA A 994 -18.90 -25.34 18.47
N LEU A 995 -18.31 -26.44 18.93
CA LEU A 995 -17.51 -26.50 20.14
C LEU A 995 -16.21 -25.70 20.02
N ILE A 996 -15.45 -25.88 18.93
CA ILE A 996 -14.20 -25.13 18.70
C ILE A 996 -14.48 -23.62 18.58
N HIS A 997 -15.53 -23.22 17.85
CA HIS A 997 -15.90 -21.80 17.72
C HIS A 997 -16.33 -21.21 19.06
N GLU A 998 -17.12 -21.92 19.87
CA GLU A 998 -17.52 -21.41 21.19
C GLU A 998 -16.36 -21.37 22.19
N THR A 999 -15.42 -22.34 22.15
CA THR A 999 -14.19 -22.26 22.95
C THR A 999 -13.37 -21.06 22.54
N LEU A 1000 -13.11 -20.85 21.25
CA LEU A 1000 -12.37 -19.68 20.76
C LEU A 1000 -13.07 -18.36 21.07
N ARG A 1001 -14.41 -18.36 21.20
CA ARG A 1001 -15.22 -17.19 21.58
C ARG A 1001 -15.09 -16.86 23.07
N VAL A 1002 -15.34 -17.83 23.95
CA VAL A 1002 -15.34 -17.65 25.42
C VAL A 1002 -13.91 -17.53 25.94
N TRP A 1003 -13.00 -18.39 25.45
CA TRP A 1003 -11.62 -18.55 25.86
C TRP A 1003 -10.64 -18.21 24.71
N PRO A 1004 -10.58 -16.95 24.24
CA PRO A 1004 -9.70 -16.56 23.14
C PRO A 1004 -8.24 -16.74 23.54
N ALA A 1005 -7.52 -17.58 22.78
CA ALA A 1005 -6.09 -17.86 22.94
C ALA A 1005 -5.21 -16.60 23.02
N SER A 1006 -5.55 -15.54 22.27
CA SER A 1006 -5.02 -14.20 22.47
C SER A 1006 -6.16 -13.24 22.82
N PRO A 1007 -6.39 -12.98 24.12
CA PRO A 1007 -7.49 -12.12 24.59
C PRO A 1007 -7.19 -10.62 24.41
N ALA A 1008 -5.90 -10.28 24.32
CA ALA A 1008 -5.34 -8.93 24.43
C ALA A 1008 -5.58 -8.02 23.22
N SER A 1009 -5.25 -6.74 23.40
CA SER A 1009 -5.40 -5.70 22.37
C SER A 1009 -4.39 -5.87 21.23
N LEU A 1010 -4.81 -5.70 19.96
CA LEU A 1010 -3.94 -5.83 18.79
C LEU A 1010 -3.57 -4.45 18.19
N PRO A 1011 -2.57 -3.70 18.71
CA PRO A 1011 -2.35 -2.30 18.34
C PRO A 1011 -2.06 -2.05 16.85
N ARG A 1012 -2.44 -0.85 16.40
CA ARG A 1012 -2.07 -0.20 15.14
C ARG A 1012 -1.79 1.28 15.38
N VAL A 1013 -1.08 1.92 14.46
CA VAL A 1013 -0.75 3.35 14.52
C VAL A 1013 -1.55 4.12 13.47
N ALA A 1014 -2.12 5.27 13.87
CA ALA A 1014 -2.84 6.18 12.98
C ALA A 1014 -1.91 6.84 11.94
N PRO A 1015 -2.27 6.86 10.65
CA PRO A 1015 -1.44 7.39 9.57
C PRO A 1015 -1.32 8.91 9.60
N LYS A 1016 -0.50 9.46 8.70
CA LYS A 1016 -0.30 10.91 8.52
C LYS A 1016 -1.64 11.62 8.27
N GLY A 1017 -1.91 12.71 9.00
CA GLY A 1017 -3.20 13.40 9.00
C GLY A 1017 -4.28 12.79 9.91
N GLY A 1018 -4.07 11.60 10.46
CA GLY A 1018 -5.02 10.89 11.31
C GLY A 1018 -6.13 10.19 10.53
N GLY A 1019 -7.29 9.99 11.16
CA GLY A 1019 -8.44 9.35 10.56
C GLY A 1019 -9.71 9.47 11.40
N ILE A 1020 -10.75 8.76 11.00
CA ILE A 1020 -12.00 8.61 11.77
C ILE A 1020 -12.21 7.10 11.98
N ILE A 1021 -12.45 6.70 13.23
CA ILE A 1021 -12.75 5.32 13.62
C ILE A 1021 -14.05 5.36 14.42
N ASP A 1022 -15.08 4.67 13.94
CA ASP A 1022 -16.41 4.62 14.59
C ASP A 1022 -16.95 6.01 14.95
N GLY A 1023 -16.86 6.95 14.00
CA GLY A 1023 -17.23 8.36 14.18
C GLY A 1023 -16.26 9.20 15.02
N VAL A 1024 -15.31 8.59 15.74
CA VAL A 1024 -14.32 9.31 16.56
C VAL A 1024 -13.14 9.76 15.72
N LYS A 1025 -12.84 11.07 15.74
CA LYS A 1025 -11.67 11.64 15.07
C LYS A 1025 -10.39 11.29 15.83
N VAL A 1026 -9.53 10.49 15.21
CA VAL A 1026 -8.26 10.00 15.76
C VAL A 1026 -7.10 10.76 15.13
N PRO A 1027 -6.23 11.44 15.92
CA PRO A 1027 -5.04 12.12 15.41
C PRO A 1027 -3.99 11.16 14.83
N GLU A 1028 -3.17 11.68 13.93
CA GLU A 1028 -1.92 11.06 13.48
C GLU A 1028 -1.07 10.54 14.67
N ASN A 1029 -0.37 9.42 14.47
CA ASN A 1029 0.50 8.76 15.47
C ASN A 1029 -0.21 8.28 16.76
N THR A 1030 -1.55 8.37 16.84
CA THR A 1030 -2.31 7.75 17.93
C THR A 1030 -2.31 6.23 17.78
N ILE A 1031 -2.04 5.50 18.86
CA ILE A 1031 -2.17 4.05 18.89
C ILE A 1031 -3.65 3.70 19.10
N VAL A 1032 -4.19 2.85 18.24
CA VAL A 1032 -5.57 2.37 18.30
C VAL A 1032 -5.60 0.84 18.36
N SER A 1033 -6.57 0.28 19.08
CA SER A 1033 -6.69 -1.17 19.20
C SER A 1033 -8.11 -1.63 19.53
N CYS A 1034 -8.49 -2.82 19.09
CA CYS A 1034 -9.55 -3.63 19.69
C CYS A 1034 -8.93 -4.88 20.34
N GLN A 1035 -9.68 -5.56 21.21
CA GLN A 1035 -9.24 -6.79 21.88
C GLN A 1035 -10.28 -7.91 21.77
N SER A 1036 -9.80 -9.15 21.59
CA SER A 1036 -10.63 -10.33 21.34
C SER A 1036 -11.62 -10.59 22.48
N LEU A 1037 -11.17 -10.45 23.74
CA LEU A 1037 -11.99 -10.75 24.91
C LEU A 1037 -13.28 -9.93 24.96
N THR A 1038 -13.23 -8.66 24.54
CA THR A 1038 -14.38 -7.75 24.56
C THR A 1038 -15.26 -7.87 23.33
N LEU A 1039 -14.68 -7.91 22.13
CA LEU A 1039 -15.46 -8.07 20.89
C LEU A 1039 -16.29 -9.37 20.92
N GLN A 1040 -15.69 -10.47 21.38
CA GLN A 1040 -16.35 -11.78 21.45
C GLN A 1040 -17.35 -11.92 22.61
N ARG A 1041 -17.59 -10.83 23.36
CA ARG A 1041 -18.55 -10.71 24.47
C ARG A 1041 -19.54 -9.56 24.30
N ASP A 1042 -19.67 -9.02 23.09
CA ASP A 1042 -20.74 -8.07 22.77
C ASP A 1042 -22.12 -8.77 22.89
N PRO A 1043 -22.99 -8.40 23.85
CA PRO A 1043 -24.28 -9.05 24.04
C PRO A 1043 -25.26 -8.81 22.88
N ALA A 1044 -25.03 -7.80 22.04
CA ALA A 1044 -25.85 -7.56 20.85
C ALA A 1044 -25.62 -8.61 19.75
N ILE A 1045 -24.42 -9.21 19.70
CA ILE A 1045 -24.05 -10.26 18.74
C ILE A 1045 -24.08 -11.65 19.39
N PHE A 1046 -23.72 -11.73 20.67
CA PHE A 1046 -23.69 -12.96 21.44
C PHE A 1046 -24.58 -12.84 22.69
N PRO A 1047 -25.90 -13.10 22.57
CA PRO A 1047 -26.76 -13.23 23.74
C PRO A 1047 -26.19 -14.26 24.72
N ASP A 1048 -26.23 -13.92 26.01
CA ASP A 1048 -25.54 -14.63 27.10
C ASP A 1048 -24.04 -14.84 26.80
N PRO A 1049 -23.25 -13.74 26.66
CA PRO A 1049 -21.89 -13.80 26.12
C PRO A 1049 -20.91 -14.55 27.03
N ASP A 1050 -21.12 -14.53 28.34
CA ASP A 1050 -20.25 -15.20 29.31
C ASP A 1050 -20.60 -16.70 29.50
N SER A 1051 -21.64 -17.21 28.82
CA SER A 1051 -22.03 -18.63 28.83
C SER A 1051 -21.47 -19.42 27.64
N PHE A 1052 -20.98 -20.63 27.89
CA PHE A 1052 -20.55 -21.58 26.85
C PHE A 1052 -21.77 -22.28 26.21
N LEU A 1053 -22.24 -21.76 25.08
CA LEU A 1053 -23.43 -22.24 24.37
C LEU A 1053 -23.11 -22.61 22.90
N PRO A 1054 -22.49 -23.77 22.63
CA PRO A 1054 -22.16 -24.23 21.27
C PRO A 1054 -23.35 -24.25 20.31
N GLU A 1055 -24.59 -24.39 20.80
CA GLU A 1055 -25.80 -24.36 19.98
C GLU A 1055 -25.92 -23.11 19.11
N ARG A 1056 -25.34 -21.96 19.50
CA ARG A 1056 -25.38 -20.72 18.71
C ARG A 1056 -24.69 -20.84 17.34
N TRP A 1057 -23.83 -21.84 17.17
CA TRP A 1057 -23.10 -22.10 15.91
C TRP A 1057 -23.78 -23.14 15.02
N LEU A 1058 -24.90 -23.71 15.45
CA LEU A 1058 -25.66 -24.71 14.70
C LEU A 1058 -26.83 -24.07 13.94
N HIS A 1059 -27.10 -24.57 12.72
CA HIS A 1059 -28.12 -24.02 11.83
C HIS A 1059 -29.55 -24.10 12.40
N ASP A 1060 -29.86 -25.11 13.21
CA ASP A 1060 -31.19 -25.31 13.83
C ASP A 1060 -31.49 -24.32 14.97
N SER A 1061 -30.57 -23.42 15.32
CA SER A 1061 -30.68 -22.56 16.51
C SER A 1061 -31.61 -21.35 16.36
N GLY A 1062 -32.05 -21.02 15.14
CA GLY A 1062 -33.04 -19.97 14.87
C GLY A 1062 -32.64 -18.55 15.30
N LYS A 1063 -31.34 -18.28 15.50
CA LYS A 1063 -30.82 -16.96 15.88
C LYS A 1063 -30.33 -16.18 14.66
N ASP A 1064 -30.72 -14.91 14.59
CA ASP A 1064 -30.35 -14.01 13.51
C ASP A 1064 -28.84 -13.70 13.48
N ASP A 1065 -28.29 -13.67 12.27
CA ASP A 1065 -26.91 -13.27 11.90
C ASP A 1065 -25.73 -14.10 12.46
N MET A 1066 -25.66 -15.37 12.06
CA MET A 1066 -24.44 -16.20 12.16
C MET A 1066 -23.20 -15.55 11.51
N ASN A 1067 -23.38 -14.67 10.51
CA ASN A 1067 -22.26 -13.99 9.87
C ASN A 1067 -21.66 -12.91 10.79
N ALA A 1068 -22.45 -12.16 11.54
CA ALA A 1068 -21.97 -11.27 12.59
C ALA A 1068 -21.21 -12.03 13.69
N MET A 1069 -21.74 -13.18 14.14
CA MET A 1069 -21.04 -14.01 15.12
C MET A 1069 -19.66 -14.45 14.61
N ARG A 1070 -19.57 -14.94 13.37
CA ARG A 1070 -18.28 -15.30 12.73
C ARG A 1070 -17.36 -14.09 12.55
N ASP A 1071 -17.91 -12.94 12.15
CA ASP A 1071 -17.18 -11.69 11.93
C ASP A 1071 -16.60 -11.11 13.23
N MET A 1072 -17.20 -11.38 14.40
CA MET A 1072 -16.69 -10.94 15.70
C MET A 1072 -15.66 -11.89 16.34
N ILE A 1073 -15.35 -13.04 15.73
CA ILE A 1073 -14.25 -13.92 16.18
C ILE A 1073 -12.90 -13.29 15.82
N PHE A 1074 -12.39 -12.47 16.74
CA PHE A 1074 -11.19 -11.65 16.58
C PHE A 1074 -9.91 -12.28 17.15
N VAL A 1075 -9.97 -13.45 17.79
CA VAL A 1075 -8.80 -14.22 18.27
C VAL A 1075 -7.74 -14.48 17.18
N TRP A 1076 -8.17 -14.54 15.90
CA TRP A 1076 -7.28 -14.69 14.75
C TRP A 1076 -6.75 -13.34 14.21
N GLY A 1077 -7.20 -12.20 14.71
CA GLY A 1077 -7.04 -10.89 14.08
C GLY A 1077 -7.78 -10.79 12.74
N LYS A 1078 -7.51 -9.72 11.97
CA LYS A 1078 -8.13 -9.44 10.67
C LYS A 1078 -7.18 -8.78 9.67
N GLY A 1079 -7.64 -8.73 8.41
CA GLY A 1079 -6.98 -8.05 7.29
C GLY A 1079 -5.71 -8.76 6.82
N GLN A 1080 -4.81 -7.99 6.22
CA GLN A 1080 -3.54 -8.48 5.65
C GLN A 1080 -2.60 -9.15 6.68
N ARG A 1081 -2.90 -9.03 7.98
CA ARG A 1081 -2.12 -9.55 9.10
C ARG A 1081 -2.94 -10.48 10.02
N ILE A 1082 -3.96 -11.15 9.48
CA ILE A 1082 -4.67 -12.26 10.14
C ILE A 1082 -3.68 -13.40 10.50
N CYS A 1083 -4.01 -14.16 11.54
CA CYS A 1083 -3.18 -15.23 12.09
C CYS A 1083 -2.82 -16.26 11.02
N MET A 1084 -1.53 -16.31 10.73
CA MET A 1084 -0.90 -17.20 9.75
C MET A 1084 -1.07 -18.68 10.10
N GLY A 1085 -1.01 -19.01 11.40
CA GLY A 1085 -1.13 -20.38 11.91
C GLY A 1085 -2.56 -20.92 11.94
N LYS A 1086 -3.59 -20.09 11.69
CA LYS A 1086 -5.01 -20.48 11.79
C LYS A 1086 -5.33 -21.84 11.13
N PRO A 1087 -4.89 -22.14 9.89
CA PRO A 1087 -5.22 -23.41 9.26
C PRO A 1087 -4.54 -24.62 9.92
N ILE A 1088 -3.33 -24.46 10.46
CA ILE A 1088 -2.58 -25.52 11.17
C ILE A 1088 -3.23 -25.76 12.53
N ALA A 1089 -3.44 -24.70 13.32
CA ALA A 1089 -4.13 -24.78 14.62
C ALA A 1089 -5.55 -25.37 14.49
N THR A 1090 -6.29 -25.04 13.43
CA THR A 1090 -7.62 -25.64 13.17
C THR A 1090 -7.51 -27.14 12.85
N MET A 1091 -6.50 -27.54 12.08
CA MET A 1091 -6.23 -28.95 11.78
C MET A 1091 -5.87 -29.75 13.04
N GLU A 1092 -4.95 -29.23 13.85
CA GLU A 1092 -4.59 -29.81 15.15
C GLU A 1092 -5.84 -29.95 16.03
N LEU A 1093 -6.57 -28.86 16.28
CA LEU A 1093 -7.75 -28.85 17.13
C LEU A 1093 -8.81 -29.85 16.67
N LYS A 1094 -9.12 -29.93 15.37
CA LYS A 1094 -10.11 -30.88 14.85
C LYS A 1094 -9.63 -32.33 14.95
N MET A 1095 -8.43 -32.64 14.44
CA MET A 1095 -7.91 -34.01 14.43
C MET A 1095 -7.65 -34.55 15.84
N GLY A 1096 -7.01 -33.75 16.70
CA GLY A 1096 -6.73 -34.12 18.09
C GLY A 1096 -8.01 -34.31 18.90
N THR A 1097 -8.96 -33.38 18.80
CA THR A 1097 -10.22 -33.50 19.54
C THR A 1097 -11.02 -34.70 19.07
N ALA A 1098 -11.13 -34.91 17.76
CA ALA A 1098 -11.83 -36.06 17.21
C ALA A 1098 -11.17 -37.40 17.59
N ALA A 1099 -9.84 -37.53 17.49
CA ALA A 1099 -9.12 -38.75 17.84
C ALA A 1099 -9.31 -39.15 19.32
N ILE A 1100 -9.27 -38.16 20.23
CA ILE A 1100 -9.46 -38.39 21.67
C ILE A 1100 -10.94 -38.66 21.98
N MET A 1101 -11.86 -37.79 21.56
CA MET A 1101 -13.28 -37.90 21.89
C MET A 1101 -13.98 -39.09 21.23
N LYS A 1102 -13.47 -39.60 20.11
CA LYS A 1102 -13.90 -40.87 19.51
C LYS A 1102 -13.68 -42.06 20.44
N ARG A 1103 -12.70 -41.99 21.35
CA ARG A 1103 -12.15 -43.11 22.12
C ARG A 1103 -12.45 -43.04 23.61
N TYR A 1104 -12.49 -41.83 24.15
CA TYR A 1104 -12.56 -41.60 25.57
C TYR A 1104 -13.78 -40.76 25.97
N ASN A 1105 -14.28 -41.02 27.17
CA ASN A 1105 -15.00 -40.01 27.93
C ASN A 1105 -13.98 -39.19 28.73
N VAL A 1106 -14.25 -37.91 28.91
CA VAL A 1106 -13.41 -36.99 29.69
C VAL A 1106 -14.20 -36.40 30.86
N GLU A 1107 -13.57 -36.40 32.03
CA GLU A 1107 -14.09 -35.89 33.30
C GLU A 1107 -13.06 -34.97 33.96
N ILE A 1108 -13.50 -34.05 34.81
CA ILE A 1108 -12.61 -33.22 35.62
C ILE A 1108 -11.95 -34.10 36.69
N GLY A 1109 -10.63 -34.01 36.83
CA GLY A 1109 -9.90 -34.66 37.92
C GLY A 1109 -9.98 -33.84 39.20
N ASP A 1110 -9.96 -34.54 40.34
CA ASP A 1110 -10.22 -34.08 41.72
C ASP A 1110 -9.33 -32.92 42.24
N LYS A 1111 -8.44 -32.37 41.40
CA LYS A 1111 -7.45 -31.33 41.71
C LYS A 1111 -7.50 -30.10 40.78
N SER A 1112 -8.50 -30.00 39.90
CA SER A 1112 -8.76 -28.80 39.10
C SER A 1112 -10.13 -28.20 39.44
N THR A 1113 -10.15 -26.88 39.55
CA THR A 1113 -11.31 -26.06 39.93
C THR A 1113 -11.60 -25.00 38.87
N ASP A 1114 -12.78 -24.37 38.92
CA ASP A 1114 -13.06 -23.21 38.07
C ASP A 1114 -12.09 -22.05 38.32
N GLU A 1115 -11.58 -21.89 39.55
CA GLU A 1115 -10.58 -20.86 39.87
C GLU A 1115 -9.23 -21.12 39.17
N ASP A 1116 -8.82 -22.39 39.05
CA ASP A 1116 -7.59 -22.75 38.33
C ASP A 1116 -7.66 -22.34 36.84
N MET A 1117 -8.87 -22.29 36.28
CA MET A 1117 -9.15 -22.01 34.88
C MET A 1117 -9.58 -20.55 34.63
N GLU A 1118 -9.48 -19.65 35.61
CA GLU A 1118 -9.65 -18.21 35.37
C GLU A 1118 -8.61 -17.69 34.37
N ILE A 1119 -8.99 -16.65 33.61
CA ILE A 1119 -8.11 -16.03 32.62
C ILE A 1119 -6.99 -15.24 33.32
N ARG A 1120 -5.75 -15.56 32.93
CA ARG A 1120 -4.60 -14.68 33.12
C ARG A 1120 -3.98 -14.38 31.76
N ASP A 1121 -3.71 -13.11 31.45
CA ASP A 1121 -3.21 -12.71 30.14
C ASP A 1121 -1.91 -11.88 30.18
N HIS A 1122 -0.84 -12.47 29.67
CA HIS A 1122 0.38 -11.75 29.29
C HIS A 1122 0.52 -11.85 27.76
N PHE A 1123 -0.37 -11.18 27.03
CA PHE A 1123 -0.66 -11.30 25.58
C PHE A 1123 -1.34 -12.62 25.14
N VAL A 1124 -0.90 -13.77 25.66
CA VAL A 1124 -1.56 -15.08 25.47
C VAL A 1124 -2.40 -15.44 26.71
N LEU A 1125 -3.51 -16.12 26.50
CA LEU A 1125 -4.34 -16.73 27.55
C LEU A 1125 -3.55 -17.83 28.28
N MET A 1126 -3.50 -17.76 29.61
CA MET A 1126 -3.03 -18.81 30.50
C MET A 1126 -4.11 -19.13 31.54
N ALA A 1127 -4.16 -20.37 32.00
CA ALA A 1127 -4.95 -20.78 33.16
C ALA A 1127 -4.28 -20.24 34.45
N LYS A 1128 -5.03 -19.50 35.28
CA LYS A 1128 -4.54 -18.89 36.52
C LYS A 1128 -3.82 -19.88 37.46
N GLY A 1129 -4.31 -21.12 37.55
CA GLY A 1129 -3.75 -22.20 38.36
C GLY A 1129 -2.58 -22.95 37.72
N GLY A 1130 -2.23 -22.66 36.46
CA GLY A 1130 -1.09 -23.27 35.75
C GLY A 1130 -1.19 -24.77 35.50
N LYS A 1131 -2.41 -25.35 35.53
CA LYS A 1131 -2.71 -26.79 35.38
C LYS A 1131 -4.14 -27.00 34.86
N CYS A 1132 -4.42 -28.12 34.22
CA CYS A 1132 -5.78 -28.59 33.94
C CYS A 1132 -5.84 -30.11 34.08
N ILE A 1133 -6.20 -30.60 35.27
CA ILE A 1133 -6.24 -32.02 35.59
C ILE A 1133 -7.54 -32.64 35.06
N LEU A 1134 -7.42 -33.50 34.05
CA LEU A 1134 -8.54 -34.25 33.46
C LEU A 1134 -8.33 -35.75 33.61
N ARG A 1135 -9.41 -36.52 33.58
CA ARG A 1135 -9.43 -37.99 33.66
C ARG A 1135 -10.10 -38.55 32.42
N PHE A 1136 -9.45 -39.51 31.76
CA PHE A 1136 -9.98 -40.16 30.56
C PHE A 1136 -10.38 -41.60 30.87
N THR A 1137 -11.55 -42.05 30.39
CA THR A 1137 -11.99 -43.44 30.49
C THR A 1137 -12.40 -43.97 29.12
N ARG A 1138 -12.16 -45.25 28.82
CA ARG A 1138 -12.53 -45.84 27.52
C ARG A 1138 -14.05 -45.78 27.35
N ARG A 1139 -14.51 -45.38 26.16
CA ARG A 1139 -15.91 -45.52 25.75
C ARG A 1139 -16.27 -47.01 25.64
N ALA A 1140 -17.49 -47.37 26.02
CA ALA A 1140 -18.06 -48.66 25.65
C ALA A 1140 -18.26 -48.69 24.12
N LYS A 1141 -18.01 -49.85 23.49
CA LYS A 1141 -18.30 -50.09 22.07
C LYS A 1141 -19.79 -50.31 21.84
#